data_AF-A0A0G1QRZ2-F1
#
_entry.id   AF-A0A0G1QRZ2-F1
#
_cell.length_a   1.000
_cell.length_b   1.000
_cell.length_c   1.000
_cell.angle_alpha   90.00
_cell.angle_beta   90.00
_cell.angle_gamma   90.00
#
_symmetry.space_group_name_H-M   'P 1'
#
loop_
_entity.id
_entity.type
_entity.pdbx_description
1 polymer ?
#
loop_
_entity_poly.entity_id
_entity_poly.type
_entity_poly.pdbx_seq_one_letter_code
_entity_poly.pdbx_strand_id
1 'polypeptide(L)'
;MPRDLTSFFYPKSVAVIGASRSPEKVGAIILKNIIDSNFKGAIYPVNPKADVINNLKCFKDVASLPEAPNLAIIATPAAQVLEALDELGIKGTKNVVVIASGFKEVGADGKKLENDLISAAKKHNINLLGPNCLGFVNNLCPINTTFGELASEPGNLRFITQSGAIAASIFDWCKSIGLGFNEFITLGNKTVMNENDFLQYFLEQSKKRALAEKSGQKNMRPIGLYLESISNGGEFLRITNQITKKDPIFIIKPGKTKAGASAMMSHTGAIAGEDSILDAVLHQAGVIRCQTLEDFFDLARAFSWQDAPMGPKVAIISNAGGPAVISADAVIAEGLELAEFDDNTKKQLSEILPRSASIMNPIDVLGDALADRYGAAADIVLKNDGVHALLIILTPQIVTQIEKTAELIGGLSKKYKQPIFCSFIGGNLIAKGEQKLNEYKLPSFRFPERAIAALGAMWRFKKQRDKIEKVSTFPKLKVLANAQKIKKIMEDAKNSGQGSLDNFQANEILSAVGIATPPTKLVSNFVEATKFAKKQGWPVVLKISSPGLLHKKDIGGVITNIGNIKQLDRAWDRLERKITELDPQIKSQVNIQIQKNITEGIEVIVGVKKDSTFGWVMLFGAGGSLAELIADRNLHLLPIAIHEAKKLIAQSKAFTLLKGNESEPAYALDKLCELMVKLGKLAEIVPEATDLEINPVIVTLNNAWAIDGKVILESAKAKPVNAPKFLVATTLKNTVLSSTFHYCELKTEGTFVSAPGQYISVKVANDRINCYSIASRDSQDKLGLLVDTKPSGPGSKFFENVKPADKISFLGPFGIFTLKLNDGAKHLLFLGTGSGCAPLRRMIDAALKEHKTKLPITLYIGLNYVNDIFWYDYFSKLSKTHHNFNFKIAIFKPDKTWKGETGFITELVKKDFPDARDCAAYLCGNKFMIADATKILLDRGCPKERIYTEKFE
;
A
#
# COMPACT_ATOMS: atom_id res chain seq x y z
N MET A 1 -10.82 -28.08 -8.00
CA MET A 1 -12.07 -27.89 -8.77
C MET A 1 -12.96 -26.95 -7.97
N PRO A 2 -13.84 -26.15 -8.61
CA PRO A 2 -14.79 -25.28 -7.91
C PRO A 2 -15.69 -26.11 -6.99
N ARG A 3 -16.04 -25.57 -5.81
CA ARG A 3 -17.05 -26.18 -4.93
C ARG A 3 -18.44 -25.88 -5.49
N ASP A 4 -19.31 -26.89 -5.59
CA ASP A 4 -20.72 -26.65 -5.88
C ASP A 4 -21.42 -26.16 -4.61
N LEU A 5 -21.75 -24.87 -4.57
CA LEU A 5 -22.45 -24.22 -3.46
C LEU A 5 -23.96 -24.08 -3.71
N THR A 6 -24.51 -24.77 -4.70
CA THR A 6 -25.94 -24.67 -5.02
C THR A 6 -26.82 -25.12 -3.85
N SER A 7 -26.54 -26.28 -3.25
CA SER A 7 -27.29 -26.79 -2.09
C SER A 7 -26.97 -26.05 -0.78
N PHE A 8 -25.89 -25.26 -0.73
CA PHE A 8 -25.59 -24.36 0.38
C PHE A 8 -26.58 -23.18 0.40
N PHE A 9 -26.78 -22.53 -0.75
CA PHE A 9 -27.67 -21.36 -0.86
C PHE A 9 -29.14 -21.70 -1.11
N TYR A 10 -29.44 -22.88 -1.66
CA TYR A 10 -30.80 -23.36 -1.93
C TYR A 10 -31.02 -24.74 -1.28
N PRO A 11 -30.91 -24.85 0.06
CA PRO A 11 -31.10 -26.12 0.75
C PRO A 11 -32.56 -26.57 0.72
N LYS A 12 -32.81 -27.88 0.63
CA LYS A 12 -34.15 -28.47 0.84
C LYS A 12 -34.41 -28.86 2.29
N SER A 13 -33.35 -28.99 3.09
CA SER A 13 -33.42 -29.28 4.52
C SER A 13 -32.28 -28.62 5.30
N VAL A 14 -32.59 -28.15 6.51
CA VAL A 14 -31.66 -27.42 7.40
C VAL A 14 -31.72 -27.99 8.81
N ALA A 15 -30.57 -28.37 9.38
CA ALA A 15 -30.45 -28.76 10.78
C ALA A 15 -29.81 -27.65 11.63
N VAL A 16 -30.34 -27.40 12.82
CA VAL A 16 -29.80 -26.41 13.78
C VAL A 16 -29.32 -27.12 15.04
N ILE A 17 -28.01 -27.33 15.12
CA ILE A 17 -27.33 -28.00 16.24
C ILE A 17 -27.06 -26.97 17.33
N GLY A 18 -27.65 -27.17 18.50
CA GLY A 18 -27.68 -26.17 19.57
C GLY A 18 -28.95 -25.33 19.60
N ALA A 19 -30.00 -25.75 18.87
CA ALA A 19 -31.34 -25.17 19.03
C ALA A 19 -31.78 -25.23 20.51
N SER A 20 -32.61 -24.27 20.95
CA SER A 20 -32.98 -24.15 22.36
C SER A 20 -34.35 -23.53 22.55
N ARG A 21 -35.01 -23.83 23.68
CA ARG A 21 -36.24 -23.15 24.13
C ARG A 21 -35.97 -21.78 24.77
N SER A 22 -34.76 -21.59 25.29
CA SER A 22 -34.28 -20.31 25.82
C SER A 22 -34.06 -19.30 24.69
N PRO A 23 -34.88 -18.24 24.58
CA PRO A 23 -34.85 -17.30 23.46
C PRO A 23 -33.54 -16.49 23.35
N GLU A 24 -32.80 -16.35 24.45
CA GLU A 24 -31.54 -15.61 24.52
C GLU A 24 -30.34 -16.36 23.91
N LYS A 25 -30.47 -17.68 23.66
CA LYS A 25 -29.39 -18.47 23.08
C LYS A 25 -29.31 -18.30 21.57
N VAL A 26 -28.09 -18.19 21.05
CA VAL A 26 -27.80 -18.04 19.62
C VAL A 26 -28.54 -19.07 18.75
N GLY A 27 -28.53 -20.35 19.13
CA GLY A 27 -29.24 -21.39 18.37
C GLY A 27 -30.77 -21.26 18.38
N ALA A 28 -31.37 -20.64 19.41
CA ALA A 28 -32.80 -20.33 19.43
C ALA A 28 -33.12 -19.17 18.47
N ILE A 29 -32.28 -18.12 18.46
CA ILE A 29 -32.43 -16.97 17.56
C ILE A 29 -32.31 -17.40 16.09
N ILE A 30 -31.29 -18.21 15.76
CA ILE A 30 -31.11 -18.72 14.38
C ILE A 30 -32.31 -19.55 13.95
N LEU A 31 -32.79 -20.46 14.79
CA LEU A 31 -33.97 -21.27 14.47
C LEU A 31 -35.20 -20.38 14.21
N LYS A 32 -35.42 -19.38 15.07
CA LYS A 32 -36.51 -18.42 14.89
C LYS A 32 -36.37 -17.65 13.57
N ASN A 33 -35.18 -17.14 13.27
CA ASN A 33 -34.92 -16.39 12.04
C ASN A 33 -35.17 -17.21 10.77
N ILE A 34 -34.82 -18.50 10.76
CA ILE A 34 -35.12 -19.41 9.64
C ILE A 34 -36.64 -19.57 9.46
N ILE A 35 -37.38 -19.74 10.56
CA ILE A 35 -38.84 -19.86 10.54
C ILE A 35 -39.49 -18.56 10.04
N ASP A 36 -39.09 -17.42 10.62
CA ASP A 36 -39.63 -16.10 10.27
C ASP A 36 -39.32 -15.71 8.81
N SER A 37 -38.24 -16.25 8.23
CA SER A 37 -37.91 -16.07 6.81
C SER A 37 -38.87 -16.78 5.86
N ASN A 38 -39.82 -17.58 6.36
CA ASN A 38 -40.72 -18.43 5.56
C ASN A 38 -39.98 -19.48 4.71
N PHE A 39 -38.88 -20.03 5.24
CA PHE A 39 -38.13 -21.10 4.59
C PHE A 39 -39.04 -22.30 4.28
N LYS A 40 -38.99 -22.79 3.03
CA LYS A 40 -39.91 -23.82 2.52
C LYS A 40 -39.40 -25.25 2.68
N GLY A 41 -38.13 -25.43 3.02
CA GLY A 41 -37.53 -26.74 3.24
C GLY A 41 -37.82 -27.30 4.63
N ALA A 42 -37.39 -28.53 4.88
CA ALA A 42 -37.50 -29.17 6.19
C ALA A 42 -36.54 -28.52 7.20
N ILE A 43 -37.02 -28.30 8.44
CA ILE A 43 -36.23 -27.71 9.53
C ILE A 43 -36.09 -28.74 10.65
N TYR A 44 -34.86 -29.03 11.05
CA TYR A 44 -34.52 -30.02 12.09
C TYR A 44 -33.80 -29.37 13.27
N PRO A 45 -34.52 -28.95 14.33
CA PRO A 45 -33.89 -28.56 15.59
C PRO A 45 -33.19 -29.75 16.25
N VAL A 46 -31.96 -29.57 16.71
CA VAL A 46 -31.21 -30.60 17.46
C VAL A 46 -30.86 -30.08 18.86
N ASN A 47 -31.40 -30.74 19.88
CA ASN A 47 -31.17 -30.47 21.29
C ASN A 47 -31.30 -31.77 22.12
N PRO A 48 -30.31 -32.13 22.96
CA PRO A 48 -30.34 -33.39 23.71
C PRO A 48 -31.51 -33.55 24.70
N LYS A 49 -32.12 -32.44 25.15
CA LYS A 49 -33.10 -32.42 26.24
C LYS A 49 -34.53 -32.08 25.81
N ALA A 50 -34.74 -31.60 24.59
CA ALA A 50 -36.05 -31.13 24.14
C ALA A 50 -36.62 -32.06 23.07
N ASP A 51 -37.89 -32.45 23.23
CA ASP A 51 -38.61 -33.23 22.20
C ASP A 51 -39.30 -32.35 21.16
N VAL A 52 -39.64 -31.10 21.53
CA VAL A 52 -40.29 -30.09 20.67
C VAL A 52 -39.72 -28.70 20.96
N ILE A 53 -39.45 -27.92 19.90
CA ILE A 53 -39.04 -26.51 19.92
C ILE A 53 -39.78 -25.78 18.78
N ASN A 54 -40.41 -24.63 19.05
CA ASN A 54 -41.19 -23.84 18.06
C ASN A 54 -42.20 -24.67 17.24
N ASN A 55 -42.89 -25.60 17.89
CA ASN A 55 -43.84 -26.57 17.27
C ASN A 55 -43.21 -27.51 16.23
N LEU A 56 -41.88 -27.59 16.16
CA LEU A 56 -41.14 -28.54 15.35
C LEU A 56 -40.64 -29.69 16.21
N LYS A 57 -40.68 -30.91 15.66
CA LYS A 57 -40.06 -32.08 16.28
C LYS A 57 -38.56 -31.84 16.44
N CYS A 58 -38.06 -31.95 17.66
CA CYS A 58 -36.66 -31.78 17.99
C CYS A 58 -35.97 -33.15 18.11
N PHE A 59 -34.75 -33.25 17.60
CA PHE A 59 -33.94 -34.46 17.59
C PHE A 59 -32.86 -34.38 18.68
N LYS A 60 -32.50 -35.52 19.27
CA LYS A 60 -31.57 -35.56 20.42
C LYS A 60 -30.12 -35.35 19.99
N ASP A 61 -29.78 -35.82 18.81
CA ASP A 61 -28.42 -35.87 18.24
C ASP A 61 -28.48 -35.86 16.70
N VAL A 62 -27.32 -35.81 16.03
CA VAL A 62 -27.25 -35.83 14.56
C VAL A 62 -27.62 -37.21 14.00
N ALA A 63 -27.31 -38.29 14.71
CA ALA A 63 -27.58 -39.65 14.28
C ALA A 63 -29.09 -39.92 14.09
N SER A 64 -29.92 -39.36 14.97
CA SER A 64 -31.38 -39.48 14.98
C SER A 64 -32.10 -38.65 13.91
N LEU A 65 -31.40 -37.80 13.16
CA LEU A 65 -31.98 -37.07 12.02
C LEU A 65 -32.54 -38.04 10.96
N PRO A 66 -33.69 -37.72 10.33
CA PRO A 66 -34.34 -38.62 9.37
C PRO A 66 -33.55 -38.77 8.07
N GLU A 67 -32.75 -37.76 7.72
CA GLU A 67 -31.91 -37.72 6.53
C GLU A 67 -30.62 -36.93 6.80
N ALA A 68 -29.68 -36.95 5.86
CA ALA A 68 -28.56 -36.03 5.86
C ALA A 68 -29.06 -34.64 5.44
N PRO A 69 -29.02 -33.62 6.32
CA PRO A 69 -29.49 -32.30 5.95
C PRO A 69 -28.65 -31.72 4.81
N ASN A 70 -29.26 -30.94 3.92
CA ASN A 70 -28.52 -30.22 2.88
C ASN A 70 -27.59 -29.15 3.46
N LEU A 71 -27.98 -28.57 4.59
CA LEU A 71 -27.25 -27.56 5.35
C LEU A 71 -27.38 -27.83 6.85
N ALA A 72 -26.27 -27.80 7.58
CA ALA A 72 -26.28 -27.85 9.04
C ALA A 72 -25.65 -26.59 9.65
N ILE A 73 -26.23 -26.07 10.72
CA ILE A 73 -25.74 -24.90 11.45
C ILE A 73 -25.37 -25.34 12.85
N ILE A 74 -24.09 -25.17 13.22
CA ILE A 74 -23.56 -25.50 14.54
C ILE A 74 -23.46 -24.22 15.37
N ALA A 75 -24.34 -24.12 16.38
CA ALA A 75 -24.43 -23.02 17.33
C ALA A 75 -24.12 -23.48 18.77
N THR A 76 -23.31 -24.52 18.94
CA THR A 76 -22.81 -25.03 20.22
C THR A 76 -21.44 -24.44 20.58
N PRO A 77 -20.97 -24.53 21.83
CA PRO A 77 -19.63 -24.07 22.22
C PRO A 77 -18.51 -24.76 21.41
N ALA A 78 -17.38 -24.06 21.20
CA ALA A 78 -16.26 -24.53 20.37
C ALA A 78 -15.79 -25.98 20.67
N ALA A 79 -15.77 -26.38 21.94
CA ALA A 79 -15.35 -27.71 22.36
C ALA A 79 -16.22 -28.85 21.78
N GLN A 80 -17.48 -28.58 21.44
CA GLN A 80 -18.44 -29.56 20.90
C GLN A 80 -18.53 -29.53 19.37
N VAL A 81 -17.87 -28.57 18.72
CA VAL A 81 -18.00 -28.37 17.26
C VAL A 81 -17.38 -29.53 16.49
N LEU A 82 -16.23 -30.05 16.92
CA LEU A 82 -15.54 -31.13 16.21
C LEU A 82 -16.35 -32.42 16.19
N GLU A 83 -16.93 -32.80 17.32
CA GLU A 83 -17.78 -33.98 17.45
C GLU A 83 -19.02 -33.86 16.55
N ALA A 84 -19.73 -32.73 16.65
CA ALA A 84 -20.89 -32.47 15.81
C ALA A 84 -20.54 -32.47 14.31
N LEU A 85 -19.37 -31.93 13.92
CA LEU A 85 -18.92 -31.92 12.54
C LEU A 85 -18.61 -33.34 12.02
N ASP A 86 -17.98 -34.19 12.84
CA ASP A 86 -17.69 -35.59 12.47
C ASP A 86 -18.98 -36.40 12.31
N GLU A 87 -19.94 -36.25 13.24
CA GLU A 87 -21.26 -36.89 13.15
C GLU A 87 -22.03 -36.47 11.88
N LEU A 88 -22.03 -35.16 11.58
CA LEU A 88 -22.65 -34.63 10.37
C LEU A 88 -21.99 -35.19 9.10
N GLY A 89 -20.67 -35.32 9.11
CA GLY A 89 -19.88 -35.92 8.04
C GLY A 89 -20.22 -37.39 7.81
N ILE A 90 -20.31 -38.18 8.89
CA ILE A 90 -20.72 -39.60 8.87
C ILE A 90 -22.14 -39.75 8.30
N LYS A 91 -23.07 -38.88 8.71
CA LYS A 91 -24.45 -38.88 8.19
C LYS A 91 -24.50 -38.54 6.69
N GLY A 92 -23.48 -37.85 6.16
CA GLY A 92 -23.36 -37.49 4.74
C GLY A 92 -23.61 -36.01 4.45
N THR A 93 -23.72 -35.15 5.46
CA THR A 93 -23.91 -33.70 5.31
C THR A 93 -22.71 -33.09 4.60
N LYS A 94 -22.94 -32.25 3.59
CA LYS A 94 -21.87 -31.60 2.80
C LYS A 94 -21.67 -30.12 3.09
N ASN A 95 -22.66 -29.43 3.63
CA ASN A 95 -22.58 -27.99 3.90
C ASN A 95 -22.82 -27.71 5.38
N VAL A 96 -21.87 -27.03 6.01
CA VAL A 96 -21.93 -26.72 7.44
C VAL A 96 -21.59 -25.25 7.66
N VAL A 97 -22.34 -24.60 8.55
CA VAL A 97 -22.04 -23.25 9.06
C VAL A 97 -21.67 -23.40 10.53
N VAL A 98 -20.48 -22.93 10.90
CA VAL A 98 -20.05 -22.91 12.30
C VAL A 98 -20.11 -21.49 12.83
N ILE A 99 -20.98 -21.27 13.81
CA ILE A 99 -21.20 -19.95 14.38
C ILE A 99 -20.20 -19.64 15.50
N ALA A 100 -19.83 -20.66 16.27
CA ALA A 100 -19.02 -20.53 17.47
C ALA A 100 -17.70 -19.79 17.26
N SER A 101 -17.35 -18.91 18.20
CA SER A 101 -16.00 -18.39 18.42
C SER A 101 -15.22 -19.29 19.39
N GLY A 102 -13.93 -19.01 19.60
CA GLY A 102 -12.99 -19.80 20.40
C GLY A 102 -11.91 -20.52 19.57
N PHE A 103 -11.65 -20.08 18.33
CA PHE A 103 -10.70 -20.70 17.40
C PHE A 103 -9.45 -19.83 17.22
N LYS A 104 -8.85 -19.72 16.03
CA LYS A 104 -7.57 -19.05 15.81
C LYS A 104 -7.50 -17.62 16.38
N GLU A 105 -8.62 -16.92 16.48
CA GLU A 105 -8.72 -15.57 17.03
C GLU A 105 -8.37 -15.47 18.53
N VAL A 106 -8.41 -16.58 19.29
CA VAL A 106 -8.05 -16.59 20.72
C VAL A 106 -6.61 -17.02 21.00
N GLY A 107 -5.81 -17.30 19.96
CA GLY A 107 -4.38 -17.61 20.10
C GLY A 107 -4.00 -19.03 19.67
N ALA A 108 -2.92 -19.56 20.27
CA ALA A 108 -2.28 -20.80 19.82
C ALA A 108 -3.16 -22.05 19.97
N ASP A 109 -3.84 -22.20 21.11
CA ASP A 109 -4.73 -23.35 21.36
C ASP A 109 -5.95 -23.33 20.44
N GLY A 110 -6.55 -22.16 20.25
CA GLY A 110 -7.64 -21.99 19.30
C GLY A 110 -7.21 -22.24 17.85
N LYS A 111 -5.96 -21.90 17.48
CA LYS A 111 -5.38 -22.26 16.17
C LYS A 111 -5.23 -23.77 15.99
N LYS A 112 -4.89 -24.51 17.06
CA LYS A 112 -4.85 -25.98 17.01
C LYS A 112 -6.25 -26.55 16.78
N LEU A 113 -7.23 -26.08 17.53
CA LEU A 113 -8.64 -26.49 17.37
C LEU A 113 -9.16 -26.19 15.95
N GLU A 114 -8.76 -25.06 15.37
CA GLU A 114 -9.09 -24.70 13.99
C GLU A 114 -8.45 -25.65 12.95
N ASN A 115 -7.21 -26.09 13.18
CA ASN A 115 -6.56 -27.07 12.31
C ASN A 115 -7.25 -28.44 12.39
N ASP A 116 -7.69 -28.84 13.57
CA ASP A 116 -8.46 -30.06 13.77
C ASP A 116 -9.81 -29.97 13.03
N LEU A 117 -10.46 -28.79 13.07
CA LEU A 117 -11.70 -28.51 12.33
C LEU A 117 -11.51 -28.61 10.81
N ILE A 118 -10.41 -28.04 10.29
CA ILE A 118 -10.05 -28.16 8.87
C ILE A 118 -9.81 -29.61 8.48
N SER A 119 -9.16 -30.39 9.35
CA SER A 119 -8.85 -31.80 9.10
C SER A 119 -10.13 -32.65 9.06
N ALA A 120 -11.06 -32.44 9.99
CA ALA A 120 -12.37 -33.08 10.02
C ALA A 120 -13.21 -32.72 8.78
N ALA A 121 -13.25 -31.44 8.40
CA ALA A 121 -13.97 -30.99 7.20
C ALA A 121 -13.41 -31.64 5.92
N LYS A 122 -12.08 -31.75 5.81
CA LYS A 122 -11.43 -32.43 4.68
C LYS A 122 -11.73 -33.92 4.63
N LYS A 123 -11.68 -34.62 5.78
CA LYS A 123 -11.99 -36.06 5.91
C LYS A 123 -13.36 -36.41 5.30
N HIS A 124 -14.36 -35.56 5.53
CA HIS A 124 -15.74 -35.80 5.09
C HIS A 124 -16.15 -35.06 3.80
N ASN A 125 -15.22 -34.31 3.20
CA ASN A 125 -15.47 -33.43 2.07
C ASN A 125 -16.60 -32.42 2.34
N ILE A 126 -16.53 -31.74 3.50
CA ILE A 126 -17.50 -30.72 3.93
C ILE A 126 -17.06 -29.33 3.43
N ASN A 127 -18.03 -28.58 2.91
CA ASN A 127 -17.97 -27.15 2.71
C ASN A 127 -18.34 -26.45 4.03
N LEU A 128 -17.38 -25.76 4.65
CA LEU A 128 -17.57 -25.12 5.96
C LEU A 128 -17.46 -23.60 5.87
N LEU A 129 -18.51 -22.88 6.27
CA LEU A 129 -18.52 -21.43 6.49
C LEU A 129 -18.19 -21.13 7.96
N GLY A 130 -17.28 -20.17 8.20
CA GLY A 130 -16.79 -19.83 9.54
C GLY A 130 -15.48 -20.55 9.89
N PRO A 131 -15.23 -20.86 11.19
CA PRO A 131 -16.04 -20.55 12.36
C PRO A 131 -16.04 -19.05 12.67
N ASN A 132 -16.58 -18.66 13.84
CA ASN A 132 -16.62 -17.28 14.33
C ASN A 132 -17.29 -16.34 13.32
N CYS A 133 -18.49 -16.70 12.87
CA CYS A 133 -19.25 -15.95 11.89
C CYS A 133 -20.69 -15.73 12.36
N LEU A 134 -21.42 -14.82 11.71
CA LEU A 134 -22.87 -14.69 11.93
C LEU A 134 -23.66 -15.74 11.15
N GLY A 135 -23.09 -16.36 10.11
CA GLY A 135 -23.81 -17.16 9.12
C GLY A 135 -24.06 -16.40 7.82
N PHE A 136 -25.15 -16.73 7.12
CA PHE A 136 -25.53 -16.08 5.86
C PHE A 136 -27.05 -15.88 5.72
N VAL A 137 -27.43 -15.00 4.80
CA VAL A 137 -28.82 -14.74 4.40
C VAL A 137 -28.94 -14.91 2.89
N ASN A 138 -30.03 -15.53 2.44
CA ASN A 138 -30.43 -15.57 1.04
C ASN A 138 -31.91 -15.16 0.91
N ASN A 139 -32.19 -14.07 0.21
CA ASN A 139 -33.55 -13.58 -0.04
C ASN A 139 -34.18 -14.19 -1.31
N LEU A 140 -33.39 -14.83 -2.19
CA LEU A 140 -33.90 -15.57 -3.34
C LEU A 140 -34.43 -16.97 -2.94
N CYS A 141 -33.85 -17.55 -1.89
CA CYS A 141 -34.38 -18.72 -1.19
C CYS A 141 -34.54 -18.32 0.27
N PRO A 142 -35.71 -17.78 0.68
CA PRO A 142 -35.89 -17.04 1.93
C PRO A 142 -35.39 -17.81 3.17
N ILE A 143 -34.14 -17.54 3.56
CA ILE A 143 -33.47 -18.17 4.69
C ILE A 143 -32.51 -17.17 5.33
N ASN A 144 -32.68 -16.95 6.63
CA ASN A 144 -31.76 -16.22 7.47
C ASN A 144 -31.13 -17.18 8.48
N THR A 145 -29.88 -17.59 8.23
CA THR A 145 -29.14 -18.50 9.13
C THR A 145 -28.35 -17.75 10.21
N THR A 146 -28.60 -16.44 10.35
CA THR A 146 -27.88 -15.58 11.29
C THR A 146 -28.62 -15.37 12.59
N PHE A 147 -27.90 -14.83 13.59
CA PHE A 147 -28.48 -14.34 14.83
C PHE A 147 -28.59 -12.81 14.88
N GLY A 148 -28.53 -12.15 13.72
CA GLY A 148 -28.81 -10.72 13.58
C GLY A 148 -30.30 -10.46 13.39
N GLU A 149 -30.79 -9.32 13.86
CA GLU A 149 -32.12 -8.83 13.51
C GLU A 149 -32.07 -8.27 12.09
N LEU A 150 -32.86 -8.83 11.18
CA LEU A 150 -32.88 -8.42 9.79
C LEU A 150 -34.32 -8.47 9.27
N ALA A 151 -34.80 -7.32 8.79
CA ALA A 151 -35.91 -7.27 7.86
C ALA A 151 -35.31 -6.96 6.49
N SER A 152 -35.15 -7.97 5.64
CA SER A 152 -34.53 -7.80 4.33
C SER A 152 -35.49 -8.11 3.20
N GLU A 153 -35.58 -7.17 2.28
CA GLU A 153 -36.28 -7.33 1.02
C GLU A 153 -35.33 -7.90 -0.05
N PRO A 154 -35.83 -8.69 -1.02
CA PRO A 154 -35.07 -9.06 -2.20
C PRO A 154 -34.57 -7.82 -2.96
N GLY A 155 -33.34 -7.90 -3.47
CA GLY A 155 -32.71 -6.79 -4.19
C GLY A 155 -31.76 -7.26 -5.29
N ASN A 156 -30.71 -6.49 -5.56
CA ASN A 156 -29.65 -6.86 -6.51
C ASN A 156 -28.25 -6.87 -5.89
N LEU A 157 -28.10 -6.37 -4.66
CA LEU A 157 -26.84 -6.37 -3.93
C LEU A 157 -26.45 -7.75 -3.43
N ARG A 158 -25.14 -7.94 -3.32
CA ARG A 158 -24.52 -9.07 -2.64
C ARG A 158 -23.46 -8.55 -1.69
N PHE A 159 -23.40 -9.13 -0.50
CA PHE A 159 -22.41 -8.75 0.49
C PHE A 159 -21.59 -9.96 0.92
N ILE A 160 -20.27 -9.76 1.01
CA ILE A 160 -19.35 -10.70 1.64
C ILE A 160 -18.54 -9.91 2.66
N THR A 161 -18.66 -10.24 3.93
CA THR A 161 -17.95 -9.55 5.01
C THR A 161 -17.20 -10.52 5.90
N GLN A 162 -15.96 -10.19 6.23
CA GLN A 162 -15.17 -10.90 7.23
C GLN A 162 -15.54 -10.51 8.67
N SER A 163 -16.06 -9.29 8.87
CA SER A 163 -16.41 -8.78 10.19
C SER A 163 -17.91 -8.95 10.48
N GLY A 164 -18.22 -9.61 11.60
CA GLY A 164 -19.59 -9.74 12.10
C GLY A 164 -20.19 -8.42 12.60
N ALA A 165 -19.39 -7.55 13.24
CA ALA A 165 -19.89 -6.25 13.71
C ALA A 165 -20.27 -5.32 12.55
N ILE A 166 -19.45 -5.31 11.48
CA ILE A 166 -19.79 -4.59 10.26
C ILE A 166 -21.02 -5.20 9.59
N ALA A 167 -21.17 -6.52 9.61
CA ALA A 167 -22.36 -7.18 9.09
C ALA A 167 -23.65 -6.69 9.76
N ALA A 168 -23.68 -6.68 11.10
CA ALA A 168 -24.82 -6.20 11.86
C ALA A 168 -25.14 -4.72 11.58
N SER A 169 -24.12 -3.89 11.41
CA SER A 169 -24.29 -2.47 11.05
C SER A 169 -24.87 -2.29 9.65
N ILE A 170 -24.46 -3.12 8.68
CA ILE A 170 -25.03 -3.10 7.32
C ILE A 170 -26.49 -3.56 7.35
N PHE A 171 -26.83 -4.57 8.15
CA PHE A 171 -28.23 -5.03 8.29
C PHE A 171 -29.16 -3.93 8.77
N ASP A 172 -28.79 -3.25 9.86
CA ASP A 172 -29.56 -2.12 10.40
C ASP A 172 -29.69 -0.98 9.38
N TRP A 173 -28.57 -0.62 8.74
CA TRP A 173 -28.58 0.41 7.70
C TRP A 173 -29.48 0.06 6.51
N CYS A 174 -29.39 -1.16 5.97
CA CYS A 174 -30.25 -1.61 4.87
C CYS A 174 -31.73 -1.52 5.23
N LYS A 175 -32.10 -1.93 6.46
CA LYS A 175 -33.46 -1.81 6.99
C LYS A 175 -33.91 -0.34 7.07
N SER A 176 -33.04 0.56 7.55
CA SER A 176 -33.36 1.98 7.74
C SER A 176 -33.71 2.73 6.45
N ILE A 177 -33.13 2.32 5.30
CA ILE A 177 -33.35 2.98 3.99
C ILE A 177 -34.12 2.11 2.99
N GLY A 178 -34.54 0.90 3.36
CA GLY A 178 -35.23 -0.03 2.46
C GLY A 178 -34.34 -0.60 1.34
N LEU A 179 -33.03 -0.75 1.59
CA LEU A 179 -32.09 -1.28 0.60
C LEU A 179 -32.08 -2.81 0.64
N GLY A 180 -32.63 -3.43 -0.41
CA GLY A 180 -32.68 -4.88 -0.56
C GLY A 180 -31.37 -5.50 -1.08
N PHE A 181 -31.13 -6.76 -0.72
CA PHE A 181 -30.01 -7.58 -1.21
C PHE A 181 -30.45 -9.02 -1.44
N ASN A 182 -29.68 -9.80 -2.20
CA ASN A 182 -30.00 -11.20 -2.47
C ASN A 182 -29.23 -12.15 -1.57
N GLU A 183 -27.92 -12.01 -1.47
CA GLU A 183 -27.07 -12.88 -0.68
C GLU A 183 -26.17 -12.06 0.24
N PHE A 184 -26.09 -12.43 1.52
CA PHE A 184 -25.22 -11.80 2.51
C PHE A 184 -24.44 -12.88 3.25
N ILE A 185 -23.12 -12.90 3.12
CA ILE A 185 -22.25 -13.93 3.68
C ILE A 185 -21.31 -13.31 4.70
N THR A 186 -21.30 -13.84 5.92
CA THR A 186 -20.28 -13.52 6.92
C THR A 186 -19.25 -14.63 7.01
N LEU A 187 -17.99 -14.31 6.73
CA LEU A 187 -16.94 -15.29 6.54
C LEU A 187 -16.28 -15.76 7.84
N GLY A 188 -16.24 -14.89 8.86
CA GLY A 188 -15.50 -15.15 10.08
C GLY A 188 -14.03 -15.47 9.80
N ASN A 189 -13.54 -16.57 10.36
CA ASN A 189 -12.14 -16.99 10.24
C ASN A 189 -11.74 -17.53 8.86
N LYS A 190 -12.69 -17.83 7.95
CA LYS A 190 -12.44 -18.36 6.59
C LYS A 190 -11.60 -19.64 6.53
N THR A 191 -11.95 -20.64 7.34
CA THR A 191 -11.09 -21.83 7.50
C THR A 191 -11.08 -22.78 6.31
N VAL A 192 -12.25 -23.07 5.75
CA VAL A 192 -12.42 -23.99 4.62
C VAL A 192 -12.94 -23.26 3.40
N MET A 193 -14.07 -22.57 3.52
CA MET A 193 -14.56 -21.64 2.51
C MET A 193 -14.08 -20.22 2.80
N ASN A 194 -13.76 -19.49 1.73
CA ASN A 194 -13.29 -18.11 1.78
C ASN A 194 -14.00 -17.27 0.69
N GLU A 195 -13.64 -15.99 0.56
CA GLU A 195 -14.25 -15.08 -0.41
C GLU A 195 -14.21 -15.59 -1.85
N ASN A 196 -13.16 -16.32 -2.25
CA ASN A 196 -13.00 -16.80 -3.63
C ASN A 196 -14.03 -17.88 -3.96
N ASP A 197 -14.40 -18.74 -3.02
CA ASP A 197 -15.43 -19.76 -3.23
C ASP A 197 -16.78 -19.12 -3.56
N PHE A 198 -17.17 -18.07 -2.82
CA PHE A 198 -18.42 -17.35 -3.02
C PHE A 198 -18.41 -16.48 -4.28
N LEU A 199 -17.29 -15.79 -4.57
CA LEU A 199 -17.14 -15.02 -5.80
C LEU A 199 -17.18 -15.93 -7.04
N GLN A 200 -16.53 -17.10 -6.98
CA GLN A 200 -16.57 -18.10 -8.05
C GLN A 200 -18.00 -18.62 -8.26
N TYR A 201 -18.73 -18.89 -7.19
CA TYR A 201 -20.15 -19.25 -7.28
C TYR A 201 -20.99 -18.15 -7.94
N PHE A 202 -20.81 -16.88 -7.55
CA PHE A 202 -21.52 -15.76 -8.17
C PHE A 202 -21.23 -15.60 -9.65
N LEU A 203 -19.97 -15.81 -10.05
CA LEU A 203 -19.54 -15.80 -11.45
C LEU A 203 -20.20 -16.93 -12.26
N GLU A 204 -20.26 -18.14 -11.72
CA GLU A 204 -20.92 -19.29 -12.36
C GLU A 204 -22.42 -19.07 -12.53
N GLN A 205 -23.09 -18.53 -11.51
CA GLN A 205 -24.52 -18.19 -11.60
C GLN A 205 -24.80 -17.08 -12.61
N SER A 206 -23.88 -16.11 -12.76
CA SER A 206 -23.99 -15.08 -13.79
C SER A 206 -23.90 -15.69 -15.19
N LYS A 207 -22.99 -16.64 -15.42
CA LYS A 207 -22.84 -17.38 -16.70
C LYS A 207 -24.08 -18.22 -17.04
N LYS A 208 -24.60 -18.99 -16.08
CA LYS A 208 -25.81 -19.83 -16.29
C LYS A 208 -27.04 -18.98 -16.66
N ARG A 209 -27.22 -17.83 -16.01
CA ARG A 209 -28.33 -16.92 -16.32
C ARG A 209 -28.16 -16.21 -17.67
N ALA A 210 -26.94 -15.82 -18.04
CA ALA A 210 -26.69 -15.22 -19.36
C ALA A 210 -27.07 -16.16 -20.52
N LEU A 211 -26.97 -17.48 -20.32
CA LEU A 211 -27.43 -18.49 -21.29
C LEU A 211 -28.96 -18.66 -21.33
N ALA A 212 -29.66 -18.28 -20.25
CA ALA A 212 -31.11 -18.39 -20.10
C ALA A 212 -31.87 -17.08 -20.41
N GLU A 213 -31.19 -15.93 -20.43
CA GLU A 213 -31.77 -14.62 -20.70
C GLU A 213 -32.11 -14.45 -22.21
N LYS A 214 -33.39 -14.62 -22.55
CA LYS A 214 -33.99 -14.26 -23.87
C LYS A 214 -34.65 -12.87 -23.90
N SER A 215 -34.44 -12.02 -22.90
CA SER A 215 -35.12 -10.72 -22.80
C SER A 215 -34.19 -9.65 -22.24
N GLY A 216 -34.20 -8.44 -22.82
CA GLY A 216 -33.33 -7.30 -22.52
C GLY A 216 -33.43 -6.67 -21.12
N GLN A 217 -33.57 -7.46 -20.05
CA GLN A 217 -33.40 -7.00 -18.67
C GLN A 217 -31.91 -7.05 -18.30
N LYS A 218 -31.22 -5.92 -18.42
CA LYS A 218 -29.96 -5.70 -17.70
C LYS A 218 -30.30 -5.20 -16.30
N ASN A 219 -30.16 -6.05 -15.28
CA ASN A 219 -29.97 -5.60 -13.90
C ASN A 219 -28.58 -6.03 -13.44
N MET A 220 -27.71 -5.05 -13.28
CA MET A 220 -26.38 -5.18 -12.69
C MET A 220 -26.49 -5.71 -11.24
N ARG A 221 -25.53 -6.53 -10.81
CA ARG A 221 -25.53 -7.19 -9.49
C ARG A 221 -24.32 -6.77 -8.66
N PRO A 222 -24.34 -5.56 -8.07
CA PRO A 222 -23.23 -5.06 -7.27
C PRO A 222 -22.83 -5.99 -6.13
N ILE A 223 -21.51 -6.10 -5.89
CA ILE A 223 -20.94 -6.91 -4.81
C ILE A 223 -20.12 -6.01 -3.88
N GLY A 224 -20.57 -5.89 -2.63
CA GLY A 224 -19.85 -5.22 -1.55
C GLY A 224 -19.00 -6.20 -0.74
N LEU A 225 -17.70 -5.94 -0.66
CA LEU A 225 -16.73 -6.74 0.09
C LEU A 225 -16.17 -5.97 1.29
N TYR A 226 -16.20 -6.58 2.48
CA TYR A 226 -15.38 -6.13 3.62
C TYR A 226 -14.41 -7.26 3.96
N LEU A 227 -13.13 -7.11 3.62
CA LEU A 227 -12.12 -8.15 3.80
C LEU A 227 -10.96 -7.62 4.62
N GLU A 228 -10.63 -8.28 5.72
CA GLU A 228 -9.46 -7.97 6.55
C GLU A 228 -8.22 -8.66 6.00
N SER A 229 -8.40 -9.81 5.34
CA SER A 229 -7.39 -10.55 4.59
C SER A 229 -7.97 -11.16 3.32
N ILE A 230 -7.09 -11.38 2.33
CA ILE A 230 -7.39 -12.09 1.07
C ILE A 230 -6.61 -13.40 1.10
N SER A 231 -7.31 -14.52 0.96
CA SER A 231 -6.74 -15.87 1.13
C SER A 231 -5.84 -16.31 -0.03
N ASN A 232 -6.25 -16.04 -1.26
CA ASN A 232 -5.45 -16.29 -2.47
C ASN A 232 -5.66 -15.13 -3.43
N GLY A 233 -4.71 -14.20 -3.47
CA GLY A 233 -4.81 -12.96 -4.24
C GLY A 233 -4.83 -13.19 -5.74
N GLY A 234 -4.05 -14.14 -6.25
CA GLY A 234 -4.05 -14.48 -7.67
C GLY A 234 -5.42 -14.97 -8.16
N GLU A 235 -6.03 -15.88 -7.41
CA GLU A 235 -7.38 -16.38 -7.71
C GLU A 235 -8.46 -15.32 -7.52
N PHE A 236 -8.35 -14.52 -6.45
CA PHE A 236 -9.24 -13.38 -6.20
C PHE A 236 -9.29 -12.43 -7.39
N LEU A 237 -8.13 -12.05 -7.93
CA LEU A 237 -8.04 -11.14 -9.05
C LEU A 237 -8.54 -11.77 -10.36
N ARG A 238 -8.25 -13.05 -10.59
CA ARG A 238 -8.78 -13.80 -11.74
C ARG A 238 -10.30 -13.80 -11.75
N ILE A 239 -10.92 -14.06 -10.60
CA ILE A 239 -12.39 -14.13 -10.46
C ILE A 239 -13.00 -12.74 -10.56
N THR A 240 -12.49 -11.78 -9.78
CA THR A 240 -13.02 -10.41 -9.75
C THR A 240 -12.90 -9.72 -11.12
N ASN A 241 -11.78 -9.89 -11.84
CA ASN A 241 -11.63 -9.38 -13.21
C ASN A 241 -12.69 -9.94 -14.18
N GLN A 242 -13.15 -11.18 -13.99
CA GLN A 242 -14.24 -11.74 -14.80
C GLN A 242 -15.61 -11.18 -14.40
N ILE A 243 -15.85 -10.97 -13.11
CA ILE A 243 -17.11 -10.41 -12.60
C ILE A 243 -17.25 -8.94 -13.02
N THR A 244 -16.20 -8.13 -12.87
CA THR A 244 -16.19 -6.69 -13.15
C THR A 244 -16.39 -6.33 -14.63
N LYS A 245 -16.34 -7.32 -15.53
CA LYS A 245 -16.82 -7.18 -16.92
C LYS A 245 -18.31 -6.91 -17.01
N LYS A 246 -19.10 -7.21 -15.98
CA LYS A 246 -20.55 -6.97 -15.95
C LYS A 246 -20.99 -6.30 -14.66
N ASP A 247 -20.55 -6.83 -13.52
CA ASP A 247 -21.07 -6.50 -12.20
C ASP A 247 -19.98 -5.78 -11.36
N PRO A 248 -20.27 -4.60 -10.77
CA PRO A 248 -19.31 -3.84 -10.02
C PRO A 248 -19.00 -4.52 -8.70
N ILE A 249 -17.72 -4.49 -8.33
CA ILE A 249 -17.26 -4.95 -7.02
C ILE A 249 -16.64 -3.75 -6.33
N PHE A 250 -17.07 -3.48 -5.10
CA PHE A 250 -16.45 -2.47 -4.25
C PHE A 250 -16.01 -3.10 -2.93
N ILE A 251 -14.82 -2.71 -2.47
CA ILE A 251 -14.14 -3.37 -1.35
C ILE A 251 -13.64 -2.37 -0.31
N ILE A 252 -13.91 -2.66 0.96
CA ILE A 252 -13.14 -2.13 2.07
C ILE A 252 -12.07 -3.17 2.44
N LYS A 253 -10.82 -2.74 2.36
CA LYS A 253 -9.69 -3.42 2.98
C LYS A 253 -9.08 -2.50 4.05
N PRO A 254 -9.30 -2.78 5.35
CA PRO A 254 -8.65 -2.06 6.43
C PRO A 254 -7.15 -2.40 6.51
N GLY A 255 -6.41 -1.62 7.29
CA GLY A 255 -4.98 -1.82 7.55
C GLY A 255 -4.01 -1.20 6.56
N LYS A 256 -4.38 -0.05 5.96
CA LYS A 256 -3.54 0.68 4.99
C LYS A 256 -2.19 1.11 5.54
N THR A 257 -2.18 1.52 6.79
CA THR A 257 -0.98 2.00 7.48
C THR A 257 -0.36 0.86 8.26
N LYS A 258 0.95 0.94 8.55
CA LYS A 258 1.62 -0.02 9.44
C LYS A 258 0.90 -0.16 10.79
N ALA A 259 0.40 0.95 11.34
CA ALA A 259 -0.38 0.96 12.58
C ALA A 259 -1.72 0.22 12.44
N GLY A 260 -2.48 0.48 11.37
CA GLY A 260 -3.73 -0.23 11.10
C GLY A 260 -3.51 -1.71 10.82
N ALA A 261 -2.47 -2.05 10.06
CA ALA A 261 -2.03 -3.41 9.80
C ALA A 261 -1.72 -4.17 11.11
N SER A 262 -0.98 -3.53 12.02
CA SER A 262 -0.64 -4.10 13.33
C SER A 262 -1.89 -4.31 14.21
N ALA A 263 -2.80 -3.34 14.26
CA ALA A 263 -4.06 -3.48 15.01
C ALA A 263 -4.95 -4.62 14.48
N MET A 264 -4.96 -4.85 13.17
CA MET A 264 -5.66 -6.01 12.58
C MET A 264 -4.96 -7.33 12.88
N MET A 265 -3.63 -7.36 12.92
CA MET A 265 -2.86 -8.57 13.27
C MET A 265 -3.20 -9.05 14.68
N SER A 266 -3.35 -8.15 15.65
CA SER A 266 -3.80 -8.54 17.00
C SER A 266 -5.26 -8.98 17.06
N HIS A 267 -6.10 -8.55 16.10
CA HIS A 267 -7.52 -8.89 16.05
C HIS A 267 -7.83 -10.19 15.28
N THR A 268 -7.03 -10.55 14.28
CA THR A 268 -7.33 -11.64 13.32
C THR A 268 -6.20 -12.65 13.12
N GLY A 269 -4.99 -12.32 13.58
CA GLY A 269 -3.79 -13.12 13.35
C GLY A 269 -3.39 -13.28 11.87
N ALA A 270 -3.86 -12.40 10.97
CA ALA A 270 -3.51 -12.40 9.55
C ALA A 270 -2.39 -11.40 9.22
N ILE A 271 -1.40 -11.80 8.42
CA ILE A 271 -0.29 -10.93 7.99
C ILE A 271 -0.82 -9.89 6.99
N ALA A 272 -0.49 -8.62 7.21
CA ALA A 272 -0.84 -7.55 6.27
C ALA A 272 0.16 -7.50 5.09
N GLY A 273 -0.36 -7.52 3.87
CA GLY A 273 0.43 -7.29 2.64
C GLY A 273 0.77 -5.81 2.42
N GLU A 274 1.57 -5.51 1.40
CA GLU A 274 1.94 -4.12 1.07
C GLU A 274 0.75 -3.37 0.43
N ASP A 275 0.33 -2.25 1.02
CA ASP A 275 -0.89 -1.54 0.60
C ASP A 275 -0.79 -0.93 -0.81
N SER A 276 0.42 -0.50 -1.20
CA SER A 276 0.73 0.01 -2.53
C SER A 276 0.46 -1.02 -3.64
N ILE A 277 0.78 -2.30 -3.36
CA ILE A 277 0.48 -3.42 -4.25
C ILE A 277 -1.04 -3.59 -4.30
N LEU A 278 -1.71 -3.65 -3.15
CA LEU A 278 -3.16 -3.87 -3.09
C LEU A 278 -3.96 -2.87 -3.94
N ASP A 279 -3.63 -1.58 -3.89
CA ASP A 279 -4.36 -0.56 -4.65
C ASP A 279 -4.23 -0.76 -6.16
N ALA A 280 -3.00 -1.01 -6.62
CA ALA A 280 -2.70 -1.26 -8.04
C ALA A 280 -3.44 -2.50 -8.55
N VAL A 281 -3.47 -3.58 -7.76
CA VAL A 281 -4.08 -4.85 -8.18
C VAL A 281 -5.60 -4.80 -8.22
N LEU A 282 -6.23 -4.13 -7.24
CA LEU A 282 -7.69 -3.95 -7.24
C LEU A 282 -8.13 -3.11 -8.44
N HIS A 283 -7.39 -2.02 -8.73
CA HIS A 283 -7.64 -1.20 -9.90
C HIS A 283 -7.46 -2.01 -11.20
N GLN A 284 -6.45 -2.87 -11.31
CA GLN A 284 -6.26 -3.75 -12.48
C GLN A 284 -7.43 -4.75 -12.65
N ALA A 285 -7.98 -5.27 -11.54
CA ALA A 285 -9.14 -6.16 -11.56
C ALA A 285 -10.48 -5.44 -11.78
N GLY A 286 -10.49 -4.10 -11.85
CA GLY A 286 -11.73 -3.31 -11.96
C GLY A 286 -12.55 -3.29 -10.68
N VAL A 287 -11.92 -3.61 -9.55
CA VAL A 287 -12.54 -3.56 -8.21
C VAL A 287 -12.35 -2.15 -7.65
N ILE A 288 -13.45 -1.54 -7.21
CA ILE A 288 -13.45 -0.19 -6.65
C ILE A 288 -13.06 -0.27 -5.17
N ARG A 289 -11.94 0.36 -4.81
CA ARG A 289 -11.51 0.40 -3.41
C ARG A 289 -12.19 1.55 -2.66
N CYS A 290 -13.00 1.23 -1.67
CA CYS A 290 -13.60 2.20 -0.75
C CYS A 290 -12.54 2.70 0.24
N GLN A 291 -12.47 4.02 0.45
CA GLN A 291 -11.54 4.60 1.40
C GLN A 291 -12.10 4.58 2.83
N THR A 292 -13.42 4.72 2.95
CA THR A 292 -14.18 4.76 4.20
C THR A 292 -15.40 3.82 4.17
N LEU A 293 -16.04 3.60 5.33
CA LEU A 293 -17.34 2.94 5.41
C LEU A 293 -18.44 3.74 4.71
N GLU A 294 -18.36 5.06 4.76
CA GLU A 294 -19.31 5.93 4.07
C GLU A 294 -19.26 5.71 2.55
N ASP A 295 -18.06 5.58 1.96
CA ASP A 295 -17.90 5.25 0.52
C ASP A 295 -18.57 3.92 0.17
N PHE A 296 -18.44 2.93 1.05
CA PHE A 296 -19.04 1.62 0.84
C PHE A 296 -20.56 1.67 0.88
N PHE A 297 -21.15 2.39 1.82
CA PHE A 297 -22.60 2.59 1.89
C PHE A 297 -23.12 3.38 0.69
N ASP A 298 -22.41 4.43 0.30
CA ASP A 298 -22.78 5.27 -0.85
C ASP A 298 -22.74 4.49 -2.16
N LEU A 299 -21.68 3.71 -2.40
CA LEU A 299 -21.57 2.87 -3.59
C LEU A 299 -22.59 1.72 -3.59
N ALA A 300 -22.86 1.12 -2.43
CA ALA A 300 -23.90 0.09 -2.31
C ALA A 300 -25.27 0.66 -2.71
N ARG A 301 -25.65 1.83 -2.19
CA ARG A 301 -26.90 2.51 -2.54
C ARG A 301 -26.94 2.90 -4.02
N ALA A 302 -25.89 3.56 -4.50
CA ALA A 302 -25.80 4.06 -5.88
C ALA A 302 -25.89 2.93 -6.92
N PHE A 303 -25.03 1.91 -6.82
CA PHE A 303 -25.03 0.81 -7.78
C PHE A 303 -26.23 -0.12 -7.66
N SER A 304 -26.89 -0.17 -6.49
CA SER A 304 -28.11 -0.96 -6.32
C SER A 304 -29.29 -0.34 -7.05
N TRP A 305 -29.41 0.98 -6.97
CA TRP A 305 -30.61 1.70 -7.39
C TRP A 305 -30.50 2.44 -8.72
N GLN A 306 -29.28 2.76 -9.18
CA GLN A 306 -29.06 3.53 -10.41
C GLN A 306 -28.10 2.81 -11.36
N ASP A 307 -28.28 3.07 -12.65
CA ASP A 307 -27.33 2.67 -13.69
C ASP A 307 -26.16 3.65 -13.79
N ALA A 308 -25.00 3.17 -14.25
CA ALA A 308 -23.86 4.03 -14.50
C ALA A 308 -24.14 5.00 -15.67
N PRO A 309 -23.76 6.29 -15.55
CA PRO A 309 -24.10 7.32 -16.53
C PRO A 309 -23.56 6.98 -17.93
N MET A 310 -24.25 7.42 -18.98
CA MET A 310 -23.85 7.13 -20.38
C MET A 310 -22.60 7.88 -20.83
N GLY A 311 -22.25 8.96 -20.13
CA GLY A 311 -21.08 9.79 -20.36
C GLY A 311 -20.71 10.60 -19.11
N PRO A 312 -19.71 11.48 -19.20
CA PRO A 312 -19.17 12.22 -18.05
C PRO A 312 -19.98 13.48 -17.68
N LYS A 313 -20.88 13.94 -18.56
CA LYS A 313 -21.56 15.24 -18.41
C LYS A 313 -22.70 15.22 -17.38
N VAL A 314 -22.56 16.00 -16.31
CA VAL A 314 -23.50 16.12 -15.18
C VAL A 314 -24.20 17.48 -15.21
N ALA A 315 -25.53 17.49 -15.10
CA ALA A 315 -26.29 18.69 -14.82
C ALA A 315 -26.57 18.81 -13.32
N ILE A 316 -26.52 20.03 -12.78
CA ILE A 316 -26.81 20.31 -11.37
C ILE A 316 -27.98 21.29 -11.29
N ILE A 317 -28.97 21.00 -10.45
CA ILE A 317 -30.07 21.91 -10.10
C ILE A 317 -30.04 22.13 -8.59
N SER A 318 -30.00 23.38 -8.15
CA SER A 318 -29.91 23.75 -6.74
C SER A 318 -30.78 24.96 -6.41
N ASN A 319 -31.37 25.01 -5.20
CA ASN A 319 -31.97 26.23 -4.66
C ASN A 319 -30.98 27.09 -3.85
N ALA A 320 -29.71 26.68 -3.79
CA ALA A 320 -28.68 27.37 -3.03
C ALA A 320 -27.36 27.41 -3.81
N GLY A 321 -26.82 28.62 -4.01
CA GLY A 321 -25.59 28.84 -4.76
C GLY A 321 -24.35 28.24 -4.12
N GLY A 322 -24.20 28.31 -2.78
CA GLY A 322 -23.03 27.78 -2.07
C GLY A 322 -22.77 26.29 -2.34
N PRO A 323 -23.73 25.39 -2.03
CA PRO A 323 -23.64 23.98 -2.38
C PRO A 323 -23.44 23.72 -3.88
N ALA A 324 -24.02 24.53 -4.76
CA ALA A 324 -23.88 24.38 -6.20
C ALA A 324 -22.45 24.61 -6.69
N VAL A 325 -21.76 25.63 -6.15
CA VAL A 325 -20.35 25.92 -6.49
C VAL A 325 -19.43 24.78 -6.05
N ILE A 326 -19.57 24.30 -4.82
CA ILE A 326 -18.74 23.20 -4.31
C ILE A 326 -18.99 21.92 -5.13
N SER A 327 -20.23 21.72 -5.58
CA SER A 327 -20.60 20.61 -6.46
C SER A 327 -19.93 20.70 -7.84
N ALA A 328 -19.83 21.90 -8.42
CA ALA A 328 -19.12 22.10 -9.68
C ALA A 328 -17.63 21.72 -9.55
N ASP A 329 -16.96 22.13 -8.47
CA ASP A 329 -15.57 21.75 -8.19
C ASP A 329 -15.42 20.22 -8.04
N ALA A 330 -16.36 19.58 -7.31
CA ALA A 330 -16.36 18.13 -7.12
C ALA A 330 -16.56 17.35 -8.42
N VAL A 331 -17.40 17.84 -9.35
CA VAL A 331 -17.60 17.21 -10.68
C VAL A 331 -16.26 17.11 -11.41
N ILE A 332 -15.51 18.21 -11.47
CA ILE A 332 -14.22 18.24 -12.14
C ILE A 332 -13.18 17.36 -11.41
N ALA A 333 -13.16 17.41 -10.07
CA ALA A 333 -12.23 16.63 -9.25
C ALA A 333 -12.40 15.11 -9.44
N GLU A 334 -13.61 14.63 -9.68
CA GLU A 334 -13.91 13.22 -9.94
C GLU A 334 -13.73 12.80 -11.42
N GLY A 335 -13.25 13.71 -12.27
CA GLY A 335 -13.02 13.46 -13.69
C GLY A 335 -14.32 13.36 -14.51
N LEU A 336 -15.37 14.02 -14.04
CA LEU A 336 -16.62 14.26 -14.75
C LEU A 336 -16.58 15.66 -15.38
N GLU A 337 -17.61 16.00 -16.14
CA GLU A 337 -17.75 17.28 -16.85
C GLU A 337 -19.09 17.92 -16.49
N LEU A 338 -19.18 19.25 -16.44
CA LEU A 338 -20.48 19.91 -16.38
C LEU A 338 -21.16 19.83 -17.75
N ALA A 339 -22.43 19.45 -17.77
CA ALA A 339 -23.23 19.45 -18.99
C ALA A 339 -23.39 20.87 -19.55
N GLU A 340 -23.27 20.98 -20.87
CA GLU A 340 -23.53 22.21 -21.62
C GLU A 340 -24.96 22.16 -22.14
N PHE A 341 -25.69 23.26 -21.99
CA PHE A 341 -27.06 23.38 -22.46
C PHE A 341 -27.12 24.07 -23.82
N ASP A 342 -27.89 23.52 -24.75
CA ASP A 342 -28.17 24.14 -26.03
C ASP A 342 -29.10 25.37 -25.88
N ASP A 343 -29.20 26.18 -26.93
CA ASP A 343 -29.97 27.42 -26.89
C ASP A 343 -31.48 27.16 -26.67
N ASN A 344 -31.99 26.02 -27.13
CA ASN A 344 -33.37 25.62 -26.90
C ASN A 344 -33.64 25.34 -25.41
N THR A 345 -32.75 24.59 -24.75
CA THR A 345 -32.81 24.29 -23.32
C THR A 345 -32.72 25.58 -22.50
N LYS A 346 -31.76 26.46 -22.82
CA LYS A 346 -31.61 27.77 -22.16
C LYS A 346 -32.87 28.63 -22.32
N LYS A 347 -33.46 28.65 -23.52
CA LYS A 347 -34.72 29.39 -23.78
C LYS A 347 -35.85 28.84 -22.91
N GLN A 348 -36.07 27.53 -22.91
CA GLN A 348 -37.12 26.90 -22.08
C GLN A 348 -36.91 27.18 -20.59
N LEU A 349 -35.67 27.10 -20.09
CA LEU A 349 -35.35 27.44 -18.71
C LEU A 349 -35.64 28.92 -18.40
N SER A 350 -35.32 29.84 -19.31
CA SER A 350 -35.57 31.28 -19.12
C SER A 350 -37.05 31.67 -19.10
N GLU A 351 -37.91 30.85 -19.72
CA GLU A 351 -39.37 31.06 -19.71
C GLU A 351 -40.01 30.62 -18.38
N ILE A 352 -39.43 29.64 -17.68
CA ILE A 352 -39.98 29.09 -16.44
C ILE A 352 -39.27 29.58 -15.16
N LEU A 353 -38.02 30.04 -15.26
CA LEU A 353 -37.24 30.50 -14.11
C LEU A 353 -37.27 32.03 -13.99
N PRO A 354 -37.26 32.58 -12.76
CA PRO A 354 -37.18 34.03 -12.55
C PRO A 354 -35.92 34.63 -13.18
N ARG A 355 -35.96 35.92 -13.56
CA ARG A 355 -34.79 36.60 -14.16
C ARG A 355 -33.53 36.59 -13.30
N SER A 356 -33.67 36.47 -11.98
CA SER A 356 -32.57 36.39 -11.02
C SER A 356 -31.95 34.99 -10.90
N ALA A 357 -32.58 33.96 -11.48
CA ALA A 357 -32.08 32.59 -11.51
C ALA A 357 -30.90 32.45 -12.51
N SER A 358 -30.01 31.50 -12.23
CA SER A 358 -29.01 31.06 -13.20
C SER A 358 -29.59 29.95 -14.06
N ILE A 359 -29.61 30.16 -15.39
CA ILE A 359 -29.95 29.13 -16.39
C ILE A 359 -28.71 28.38 -16.93
N MET A 360 -27.53 28.74 -16.43
CA MET A 360 -26.27 28.04 -16.73
C MET A 360 -26.14 26.83 -15.81
N ASN A 361 -25.16 25.96 -16.03
CA ASN A 361 -24.87 24.84 -15.14
C ASN A 361 -23.79 25.26 -14.13
N PRO A 362 -24.02 25.19 -12.80
CA PRO A 362 -25.25 24.76 -12.10
C PRO A 362 -26.45 25.70 -12.26
N ILE A 363 -27.65 25.10 -12.41
CA ILE A 363 -28.92 25.82 -12.48
C ILE A 363 -29.33 26.22 -11.07
N ASP A 364 -29.52 27.52 -10.85
CA ASP A 364 -29.96 28.08 -9.58
C ASP A 364 -31.45 28.39 -9.64
N VAL A 365 -32.27 27.54 -9.02
CA VAL A 365 -33.73 27.73 -8.96
C VAL A 365 -34.16 28.71 -7.86
N LEU A 366 -33.21 29.31 -7.12
CA LEU A 366 -33.41 30.26 -6.01
C LEU A 366 -33.99 29.63 -4.74
N GLY A 367 -33.72 30.24 -3.58
CA GLY A 367 -34.08 29.72 -2.26
C GLY A 367 -35.59 29.60 -2.00
N ASP A 368 -36.41 30.40 -2.68
CA ASP A 368 -37.88 30.37 -2.60
C ASP A 368 -38.52 29.30 -3.49
N ALA A 369 -37.73 28.47 -4.17
CA ALA A 369 -38.22 27.45 -5.09
C ALA A 369 -39.21 26.48 -4.42
N LEU A 370 -40.40 26.39 -5.02
CA LEU A 370 -41.36 25.34 -4.75
C LEU A 370 -41.04 24.08 -5.61
N ALA A 371 -41.74 22.99 -5.33
CA ALA A 371 -41.48 21.69 -5.94
C ALA A 371 -41.67 21.67 -7.48
N ASP A 372 -42.62 22.47 -7.98
CA ASP A 372 -42.91 22.61 -9.41
C ASP A 372 -41.72 23.21 -10.19
N ARG A 373 -41.03 24.21 -9.62
CA ARG A 373 -39.84 24.83 -10.23
C ARG A 373 -38.71 23.81 -10.39
N TYR A 374 -38.48 22.98 -9.38
CA TYR A 374 -37.55 21.85 -9.46
C TYR A 374 -37.94 20.84 -10.54
N GLY A 375 -39.20 20.41 -10.53
CA GLY A 375 -39.70 19.41 -11.49
C GLY A 375 -39.64 19.91 -12.94
N ALA A 376 -40.01 21.17 -13.19
CA ALA A 376 -39.98 21.76 -14.53
C ALA A 376 -38.55 21.91 -15.05
N ALA A 377 -37.62 22.43 -14.23
CA ALA A 377 -36.21 22.53 -14.60
C ALA A 377 -35.60 21.14 -14.87
N ALA A 378 -35.87 20.15 -14.00
CA ALA A 378 -35.39 18.79 -14.18
C ALA A 378 -35.94 18.14 -15.47
N ASP A 379 -37.23 18.30 -15.77
CA ASP A 379 -37.83 17.74 -17.01
C ASP A 379 -37.22 18.35 -18.28
N ILE A 380 -36.92 19.65 -18.29
CA ILE A 380 -36.24 20.32 -19.41
C ILE A 380 -34.82 19.80 -19.57
N VAL A 381 -34.06 19.74 -18.48
CA VAL A 381 -32.65 19.31 -18.48
C VAL A 381 -32.51 17.84 -18.90
N LEU A 382 -33.39 16.95 -18.42
CA LEU A 382 -33.35 15.53 -18.75
C LEU A 382 -33.75 15.21 -20.20
N LYS A 383 -34.41 16.15 -20.92
CA LYS A 383 -34.66 16.02 -22.36
C LYS A 383 -33.43 16.32 -23.22
N ASN A 384 -32.42 16.98 -22.65
CA ASN A 384 -31.21 17.33 -23.39
C ASN A 384 -30.28 16.10 -23.46
N ASP A 385 -29.99 15.65 -24.69
CA ASP A 385 -29.09 14.50 -24.93
C ASP A 385 -27.64 14.74 -24.47
N GLY A 386 -27.25 16.00 -24.26
CA GLY A 386 -25.96 16.41 -23.68
C GLY A 386 -25.85 16.18 -22.17
N VAL A 387 -26.93 15.75 -21.49
CA VAL A 387 -26.95 15.46 -20.05
C VAL A 387 -26.92 13.95 -19.84
N HIS A 388 -25.88 13.45 -19.14
CA HIS A 388 -25.71 12.03 -18.86
C HIS A 388 -26.09 11.63 -17.43
N ALA A 389 -26.15 12.59 -16.50
CA ALA A 389 -26.62 12.43 -15.13
C ALA A 389 -27.15 13.76 -14.59
N LEU A 390 -28.07 13.69 -13.62
CA LEU A 390 -28.63 14.86 -12.94
C LEU A 390 -28.38 14.78 -11.43
N LEU A 391 -27.85 15.86 -10.85
CA LEU A 391 -27.77 16.07 -9.41
C LEU A 391 -28.79 17.12 -8.98
N ILE A 392 -29.71 16.74 -8.10
CA ILE A 392 -30.64 17.65 -7.44
C ILE A 392 -30.11 18.00 -6.05
N ILE A 393 -29.90 19.29 -5.79
CA ILE A 393 -29.49 19.81 -4.49
C ILE A 393 -30.67 20.58 -3.89
N LEU A 394 -30.98 20.27 -2.64
CA LEU A 394 -32.02 20.96 -1.88
C LEU A 394 -31.50 21.30 -0.50
N THR A 395 -31.67 22.57 -0.12
CA THR A 395 -31.50 23.06 1.25
C THR A 395 -32.85 23.51 1.81
N PRO A 396 -33.13 23.28 3.10
CA PRO A 396 -34.42 23.65 3.69
C PRO A 396 -34.54 25.17 3.82
N GLN A 397 -35.65 25.71 3.31
CA GLN A 397 -36.16 27.04 3.63
C GLN A 397 -37.59 26.90 4.16
N ILE A 398 -38.13 27.97 4.78
CA ILE A 398 -39.49 27.96 5.36
C ILE A 398 -40.56 27.55 4.33
N VAL A 399 -40.37 27.93 3.08
CA VAL A 399 -41.34 27.68 1.98
C VAL A 399 -41.07 26.39 1.20
N THR A 400 -39.96 25.68 1.47
CA THR A 400 -39.53 24.55 0.64
C THR A 400 -40.44 23.33 0.83
N GLN A 401 -41.00 22.81 -0.27
CA GLN A 401 -41.88 21.65 -0.28
C GLN A 401 -41.10 20.33 -0.44
N ILE A 402 -40.29 19.98 0.56
CA ILE A 402 -39.30 18.89 0.52
C ILE A 402 -39.88 17.55 0.00
N GLU A 403 -40.96 17.05 0.63
CA GLU A 403 -41.58 15.77 0.25
C GLU A 403 -42.13 15.81 -1.18
N LYS A 404 -42.82 16.90 -1.54
CA LYS A 404 -43.39 17.07 -2.88
C LYS A 404 -42.31 17.18 -3.96
N THR A 405 -41.18 17.83 -3.66
CA THR A 405 -40.02 17.86 -4.55
C THR A 405 -39.48 16.45 -4.77
N ALA A 406 -39.33 15.65 -3.71
CA ALA A 406 -38.90 14.26 -3.82
C ALA A 406 -39.87 13.41 -4.67
N GLU A 407 -41.18 13.60 -4.53
CA GLU A 407 -42.19 12.91 -5.34
C GLU A 407 -42.10 13.26 -6.83
N LEU A 408 -41.95 14.54 -7.15
CA LEU A 408 -41.84 14.99 -8.54
C LEU A 408 -40.56 14.46 -9.20
N ILE A 409 -39.42 14.56 -8.52
CA ILE A 409 -38.15 14.00 -9.02
C ILE A 409 -38.24 12.47 -9.15
N GLY A 410 -38.88 11.79 -8.21
CA GLY A 410 -39.19 10.35 -8.28
C GLY A 410 -40.10 9.96 -9.46
N GLY A 411 -41.03 10.83 -9.83
CA GLY A 411 -41.83 10.67 -11.05
C GLY A 411 -40.98 10.78 -12.33
N LEU A 412 -40.07 11.76 -12.38
CA LEU A 412 -39.18 11.96 -13.52
C LEU A 412 -38.17 10.83 -13.70
N SER A 413 -37.69 10.22 -12.61
CA SER A 413 -36.75 9.09 -12.69
C SER A 413 -37.35 7.84 -13.35
N LYS A 414 -38.68 7.69 -13.35
CA LYS A 414 -39.38 6.63 -14.09
C LYS A 414 -39.55 6.95 -15.58
N LYS A 415 -39.53 8.25 -15.93
CA LYS A 415 -39.72 8.75 -17.29
C LYS A 415 -38.41 8.76 -18.08
N TYR A 416 -37.31 9.11 -17.44
CA TYR A 416 -35.98 9.26 -18.06
C TYR A 416 -35.03 8.13 -17.66
N LYS A 417 -34.03 7.85 -18.50
CA LYS A 417 -33.06 6.77 -18.27
C LYS A 417 -31.76 7.26 -17.64
N GLN A 418 -31.51 8.56 -17.66
CA GLN A 418 -30.33 9.14 -17.03
C GLN A 418 -30.41 8.95 -15.52
N PRO A 419 -29.30 8.54 -14.86
CA PRO A 419 -29.27 8.44 -13.41
C PRO A 419 -29.52 9.81 -12.74
N ILE A 420 -30.36 9.80 -11.71
CA ILE A 420 -30.68 10.97 -10.91
C ILE A 420 -30.17 10.73 -9.48
N PHE A 421 -29.36 11.67 -9.00
CA PHE A 421 -28.79 11.67 -7.67
C PHE A 421 -29.31 12.88 -6.91
N CYS A 422 -29.52 12.74 -5.61
CA CYS A 422 -30.05 13.82 -4.77
C CYS A 422 -29.08 14.14 -3.63
N SER A 423 -29.02 15.41 -3.25
CA SER A 423 -28.37 15.87 -2.02
C SER A 423 -29.31 16.80 -1.29
N PHE A 424 -30.00 16.23 -0.32
CA PHE A 424 -31.06 16.87 0.46
C PHE A 424 -30.43 17.28 1.80
N ILE A 425 -29.79 18.44 1.82
CA ILE A 425 -28.85 18.85 2.87
C ILE A 425 -29.61 19.35 4.10
N GLY A 426 -29.55 18.59 5.20
CA GLY A 426 -30.12 18.99 6.49
C GLY A 426 -30.24 17.83 7.47
N GLY A 427 -31.18 17.95 8.41
CA GLY A 427 -31.50 16.92 9.41
C GLY A 427 -32.99 16.55 9.38
N ASN A 428 -33.67 16.66 10.53
CA ASN A 428 -35.06 16.21 10.69
C ASN A 428 -36.05 16.75 9.64
N LEU A 429 -35.90 18.00 9.20
CA LEU A 429 -36.78 18.60 8.18
C LEU A 429 -36.73 17.85 6.84
N ILE A 430 -35.57 17.26 6.51
CA ILE A 430 -35.36 16.64 5.19
C ILE A 430 -35.68 15.14 5.19
N ALA A 431 -35.71 14.51 6.38
CA ALA A 431 -35.87 13.07 6.55
C ALA A 431 -37.07 12.48 5.80
N LYS A 432 -38.21 13.20 5.77
CA LYS A 432 -39.40 12.75 5.04
C LYS A 432 -39.22 12.79 3.52
N GLY A 433 -38.50 13.78 3.01
CA GLY A 433 -38.10 13.83 1.60
C GLY A 433 -37.16 12.68 1.24
N GLU A 434 -36.18 12.38 2.09
CA GLU A 434 -35.27 11.25 1.87
C GLU A 434 -35.99 9.90 1.91
N GLN A 435 -36.92 9.71 2.85
CA GLN A 435 -37.78 8.52 2.87
C GLN A 435 -38.55 8.36 1.55
N LYS A 436 -39.10 9.46 1.03
CA LYS A 436 -39.80 9.45 -0.25
C LYS A 436 -38.85 9.12 -1.41
N LEU A 437 -37.64 9.68 -1.44
CA LEU A 437 -36.62 9.33 -2.45
C LEU A 437 -36.26 7.84 -2.39
N ASN A 438 -36.15 7.25 -1.19
CA ASN A 438 -35.89 5.82 -1.01
C ASN A 438 -37.02 4.94 -1.57
N GLU A 439 -38.29 5.34 -1.42
CA GLU A 439 -39.44 4.66 -2.03
C GLU A 439 -39.34 4.61 -3.57
N TYR A 440 -38.80 5.68 -4.17
CA TYR A 440 -38.50 5.77 -5.60
C TYR A 440 -37.16 5.14 -6.00
N LYS A 441 -36.38 4.61 -5.05
CA LYS A 441 -35.01 4.11 -5.26
C LYS A 441 -34.11 5.17 -5.90
N LEU A 442 -34.19 6.39 -5.39
CA LEU A 442 -33.30 7.49 -5.75
C LEU A 442 -32.24 7.67 -4.66
N PRO A 443 -30.94 7.56 -4.98
CA PRO A 443 -29.90 7.70 -3.97
C PRO A 443 -29.80 9.18 -3.53
N SER A 444 -30.18 9.43 -2.28
CA SER A 444 -29.95 10.70 -1.58
C SER A 444 -28.65 10.63 -0.78
N PHE A 445 -27.89 11.72 -0.73
CA PHE A 445 -26.64 11.85 0.01
C PHE A 445 -26.68 13.06 0.92
N ARG A 446 -25.98 12.98 2.05
CA ARG A 446 -25.94 14.09 3.03
C ARG A 446 -25.26 15.34 2.48
N PHE A 447 -24.27 15.15 1.62
CA PHE A 447 -23.48 16.21 1.00
C PHE A 447 -23.34 15.95 -0.50
N PRO A 448 -23.39 16.98 -1.36
CA PRO A 448 -23.41 16.79 -2.81
C PRO A 448 -22.11 16.19 -3.38
N GLU A 449 -20.97 16.47 -2.77
CA GLU A 449 -19.65 15.92 -3.16
C GLU A 449 -19.64 14.39 -3.03
N ARG A 450 -20.38 13.84 -2.05
CA ARG A 450 -20.57 12.39 -1.88
C ARG A 450 -21.35 11.78 -3.04
N ALA A 451 -22.43 12.44 -3.47
CA ALA A 451 -23.22 12.02 -4.62
C ALA A 451 -22.37 12.01 -5.90
N ILE A 452 -21.55 13.04 -6.07
CA ILE A 452 -20.64 13.19 -7.21
C ILE A 452 -19.52 12.14 -7.18
N ALA A 453 -18.94 11.87 -6.01
CA ALA A 453 -17.94 10.81 -5.84
C ALA A 453 -18.51 9.42 -6.22
N ALA A 454 -19.76 9.13 -5.83
CA ALA A 454 -20.45 7.91 -6.24
C ALA A 454 -20.67 7.86 -7.77
N LEU A 455 -21.17 8.95 -8.37
CA LEU A 455 -21.31 9.07 -9.83
C LEU A 455 -19.98 8.88 -10.56
N GLY A 456 -18.91 9.51 -10.07
CA GLY A 456 -17.55 9.40 -10.61
C GLY A 456 -17.02 7.98 -10.55
N ALA A 457 -17.25 7.26 -9.45
CA ALA A 457 -16.91 5.84 -9.33
C ALA A 457 -17.70 4.96 -10.32
N MET A 458 -19.00 5.21 -10.47
CA MET A 458 -19.85 4.48 -11.44
C MET A 458 -19.39 4.72 -12.88
N TRP A 459 -19.04 5.97 -13.23
CA TRP A 459 -18.51 6.32 -14.54
C TRP A 459 -17.16 5.66 -14.81
N ARG A 460 -16.23 5.72 -13.85
CA ARG A 460 -14.91 5.06 -13.95
C ARG A 460 -15.06 3.56 -14.16
N PHE A 461 -15.94 2.90 -13.41
CA PHE A 461 -16.25 1.48 -13.58
C PHE A 461 -16.74 1.17 -15.00
N LYS A 462 -17.73 1.92 -15.50
CA LYS A 462 -18.25 1.74 -16.86
C LYS A 462 -17.18 1.93 -17.93
N LYS A 463 -16.41 3.02 -17.84
CA LYS A 463 -15.30 3.32 -18.76
C LYS A 463 -14.25 2.21 -18.77
N GLN A 464 -13.94 1.65 -17.60
CA GLN A 464 -13.02 0.53 -17.47
C GLN A 464 -13.58 -0.75 -18.09
N ARG A 465 -14.83 -1.08 -17.80
CA ARG A 465 -15.54 -2.24 -18.36
C ARG A 465 -15.55 -2.20 -19.89
N ASP A 466 -15.98 -1.08 -20.47
CA ASP A 466 -16.09 -0.90 -21.92
C ASP A 466 -14.70 -0.93 -22.59
N LYS A 467 -13.64 -0.55 -21.87
CA LYS A 467 -12.26 -0.70 -22.33
C LYS A 467 -11.81 -2.17 -22.31
N ILE A 468 -12.11 -2.92 -21.25
CA ILE A 468 -11.74 -4.34 -21.13
C ILE A 468 -12.41 -5.17 -22.23
N GLU A 469 -13.67 -4.89 -22.57
CA GLU A 469 -14.37 -5.57 -23.67
C GLU A 469 -13.69 -5.39 -25.03
N LYS A 470 -13.08 -4.22 -25.28
CA LYS A 470 -12.40 -3.90 -26.54
C LYS A 470 -11.00 -4.52 -26.68
N VAL A 471 -10.40 -5.01 -25.59
CA VAL A 471 -8.98 -5.41 -25.50
C VAL A 471 -8.77 -6.92 -25.79
N SER A 472 -9.82 -7.69 -26.07
CA SER A 472 -9.77 -9.17 -26.17
C SER A 472 -9.04 -9.77 -27.39
N THR A 473 -8.27 -8.99 -28.16
CA THR A 473 -7.65 -9.43 -29.44
C THR A 473 -6.13 -9.23 -29.53
N PHE A 474 -5.43 -8.82 -28.46
CA PHE A 474 -4.00 -8.58 -28.59
C PHE A 474 -3.16 -9.88 -28.66
N PRO A 475 -2.24 -10.00 -29.63
CA PRO A 475 -1.36 -11.16 -29.73
C PRO A 475 -0.42 -11.24 -28.52
N LYS A 476 -0.33 -12.44 -27.93
CA LYS A 476 0.65 -12.73 -26.89
C LYS A 476 2.04 -12.80 -27.53
N LEU A 477 3.02 -12.09 -26.97
CA LEU A 477 4.41 -12.19 -27.40
C LEU A 477 4.90 -13.63 -27.16
N LYS A 478 5.30 -14.33 -28.22
CA LYS A 478 5.91 -15.66 -28.08
C LYS A 478 7.36 -15.49 -27.61
N VAL A 479 7.60 -15.74 -26.32
CA VAL A 479 8.95 -15.70 -25.74
C VAL A 479 9.64 -17.05 -25.97
N LEU A 480 10.67 -17.07 -26.82
CA LEU A 480 11.54 -18.23 -27.00
C LEU A 480 12.63 -18.18 -25.92
N ALA A 481 12.53 -19.05 -24.91
CA ALA A 481 13.49 -19.14 -23.82
C ALA A 481 14.30 -20.44 -23.89
N ASN A 482 15.62 -20.36 -23.68
CA ASN A 482 16.45 -21.55 -23.47
C ASN A 482 16.28 -22.06 -22.03
N ALA A 483 15.15 -22.72 -21.79
CA ALA A 483 14.77 -23.20 -20.45
C ALA A 483 15.78 -24.19 -19.86
N GLN A 484 16.47 -24.98 -20.68
CA GLN A 484 17.50 -25.92 -20.21
C GLN A 484 18.71 -25.17 -19.63
N LYS A 485 19.19 -24.13 -20.31
CA LYS A 485 20.29 -23.29 -19.81
C LYS A 485 19.91 -22.59 -18.50
N ILE A 486 18.69 -22.05 -18.42
CA ILE A 486 18.20 -21.37 -17.22
C ILE A 486 18.13 -22.35 -16.04
N LYS A 487 17.51 -23.53 -16.23
CA LYS A 487 17.43 -24.56 -15.18
C LYS A 487 18.79 -24.99 -14.67
N LYS A 488 19.75 -25.23 -15.56
CA LYS A 488 21.12 -25.60 -15.17
C LYS A 488 21.77 -24.56 -14.26
N ILE A 489 21.70 -23.28 -14.63
CA ILE A 489 22.29 -22.19 -13.82
C ILE A 489 21.63 -22.13 -12.43
N MET A 490 20.31 -22.31 -12.37
CA MET A 490 19.55 -22.29 -11.11
C MET A 490 19.88 -23.50 -10.22
N GLU A 491 20.01 -24.69 -10.81
CA GLU A 491 20.43 -25.91 -10.10
C GLU A 491 21.86 -25.79 -9.56
N ASP A 492 22.79 -25.28 -10.36
CA ASP A 492 24.19 -25.06 -9.96
C ASP A 492 24.27 -24.06 -8.78
N ALA A 493 23.50 -22.98 -8.83
CA ALA A 493 23.41 -21.99 -7.76
C ALA A 493 22.84 -22.59 -6.46
N LYS A 494 21.77 -23.38 -6.58
CA LYS A 494 21.14 -24.06 -5.44
C LYS A 494 22.06 -25.09 -4.81
N ASN A 495 22.74 -25.91 -5.62
CA ASN A 495 23.72 -26.91 -5.16
C ASN A 495 24.91 -26.26 -4.46
N SER A 496 25.29 -25.05 -4.89
CA SER A 496 26.34 -24.25 -4.27
C SER A 496 25.88 -23.47 -3.04
N GLY A 497 24.61 -23.62 -2.61
CA GLY A 497 24.05 -22.92 -1.45
C GLY A 497 23.95 -21.41 -1.62
N GLN A 498 23.90 -20.90 -2.86
CA GLN A 498 23.85 -19.46 -3.13
C GLN A 498 22.48 -18.89 -2.73
N GLY A 499 22.47 -17.81 -1.94
CA GLY A 499 21.25 -17.03 -1.65
C GLY A 499 20.83 -16.08 -2.79
N SER A 500 21.71 -15.85 -3.75
CA SER A 500 21.50 -14.98 -4.91
C SER A 500 22.45 -15.40 -6.04
N LEU A 501 22.04 -15.21 -7.30
CA LEU A 501 22.94 -15.36 -8.43
C LEU A 501 23.97 -14.23 -8.46
N ASP A 502 25.16 -14.51 -8.99
CA ASP A 502 26.10 -13.46 -9.37
C ASP A 502 25.64 -12.73 -10.65
N ASN A 503 26.28 -11.59 -10.97
CA ASN A 503 25.87 -10.76 -12.11
C ASN A 503 26.06 -11.46 -13.46
N PHE A 504 27.03 -12.35 -13.57
CA PHE A 504 27.28 -13.05 -14.81
C PHE A 504 26.19 -14.10 -15.04
N GLN A 505 25.87 -14.89 -14.01
CA GLN A 505 24.74 -15.83 -14.02
C GLN A 505 23.41 -15.11 -14.31
N ALA A 506 23.17 -13.97 -13.66
CA ALA A 506 21.97 -13.16 -13.90
C ALA A 506 21.89 -12.68 -15.37
N ASN A 507 22.98 -12.14 -15.92
CA ASN A 507 23.04 -11.73 -17.33
C ASN A 507 22.83 -12.90 -18.29
N GLU A 508 23.36 -14.08 -17.99
CA GLU A 508 23.20 -15.28 -18.81
C GLU A 508 21.74 -15.75 -18.86
N ILE A 509 21.02 -15.70 -17.73
CA ILE A 509 19.59 -16.04 -17.66
C ILE A 509 18.74 -15.00 -18.38
N LEU A 510 19.02 -13.70 -18.20
CA LEU A 510 18.34 -12.63 -18.93
C LEU A 510 18.51 -12.78 -20.45
N SER A 511 19.74 -13.04 -20.90
CA SER A 511 20.03 -13.32 -22.31
C SER A 511 19.33 -14.59 -22.82
N ALA A 512 19.25 -15.63 -21.99
CA ALA A 512 18.57 -16.89 -22.34
C ALA A 512 17.06 -16.76 -22.54
N VAL A 513 16.41 -15.73 -21.99
CA VAL A 513 15.00 -15.38 -22.26
C VAL A 513 14.85 -14.30 -23.36
N GLY A 514 15.96 -13.93 -24.01
CA GLY A 514 15.99 -12.97 -25.12
C GLY A 514 15.93 -11.50 -24.70
N ILE A 515 16.29 -11.18 -23.46
CA ILE A 515 16.53 -9.79 -23.02
C ILE A 515 17.91 -9.36 -23.49
N ALA A 516 18.02 -8.19 -24.12
CA ALA A 516 19.29 -7.68 -24.60
C ALA A 516 20.19 -7.29 -23.42
N THR A 517 21.33 -7.97 -23.29
CA THR A 517 22.40 -7.62 -22.35
C THR A 517 23.61 -7.11 -23.14
N PRO A 518 24.36 -6.10 -22.64
CA PRO A 518 25.59 -5.68 -23.29
C PRO A 518 26.58 -6.86 -23.37
N PRO A 519 27.41 -6.95 -24.42
CA PRO A 519 28.49 -7.93 -24.49
C PRO A 519 29.29 -7.94 -23.18
N THR A 520 29.43 -9.13 -22.60
CA THR A 520 29.94 -9.32 -21.24
C THR A 520 30.82 -10.57 -21.19
N LYS A 521 31.91 -10.55 -20.43
CA LYS A 521 32.78 -11.71 -20.19
C LYS A 521 33.35 -11.69 -18.77
N LEU A 522 33.47 -12.87 -18.15
CA LEU A 522 34.36 -13.05 -17.01
C LEU A 522 35.82 -13.07 -17.50
N VAL A 523 36.69 -12.38 -16.79
CA VAL A 523 38.11 -12.27 -17.13
C VAL A 523 38.96 -12.56 -15.91
N SER A 524 39.95 -13.43 -16.07
CA SER A 524 40.82 -13.86 -14.97
C SER A 524 42.13 -13.06 -14.91
N ASN A 525 42.44 -12.27 -15.94
CA ASN A 525 43.66 -11.45 -16.00
C ASN A 525 43.51 -10.25 -16.95
N PHE A 526 44.44 -9.32 -16.84
CA PHE A 526 44.48 -8.08 -17.63
C PHE A 526 44.58 -8.32 -19.16
N VAL A 527 45.24 -9.40 -19.59
CA VAL A 527 45.40 -9.75 -21.01
C VAL A 527 44.05 -10.10 -21.63
N GLU A 528 43.24 -10.90 -20.95
CA GLU A 528 41.89 -11.23 -21.39
C GLU A 528 40.97 -10.01 -21.44
N ALA A 529 41.05 -9.13 -20.43
CA ALA A 529 40.32 -7.87 -20.40
C ALA A 529 40.68 -6.97 -21.61
N THR A 530 41.97 -6.87 -21.93
CA THR A 530 42.46 -6.11 -23.09
C THR A 530 41.97 -6.71 -24.41
N LYS A 531 42.01 -8.04 -24.56
CA LYS A 531 41.53 -8.72 -25.76
C LYS A 531 40.04 -8.49 -25.98
N PHE A 532 39.25 -8.53 -24.90
CA PHE A 532 37.83 -8.23 -24.94
C PHE A 532 37.58 -6.77 -25.36
N ALA A 533 38.25 -5.81 -24.74
CA ALA A 533 38.07 -4.38 -25.04
C ALA A 533 38.45 -4.03 -26.49
N LYS A 534 39.52 -4.63 -27.03
CA LYS A 534 39.90 -4.46 -28.45
C LYS A 534 38.86 -5.03 -29.40
N LYS A 535 38.25 -6.19 -29.06
CA LYS A 535 37.24 -6.85 -29.91
C LYS A 535 35.90 -6.12 -29.88
N GLN A 536 35.44 -5.69 -28.71
CA GLN A 536 34.12 -5.07 -28.51
C GLN A 536 34.13 -3.54 -28.70
N GLY A 537 35.32 -2.94 -28.77
CA GLY A 537 35.52 -1.50 -28.88
C GLY A 537 35.34 -0.75 -27.55
N TRP A 538 35.98 0.41 -27.44
CA TRP A 538 35.90 1.31 -26.28
C TRP A 538 34.63 2.19 -26.32
N PRO A 539 34.12 2.73 -25.19
CA PRO A 539 34.56 2.44 -23.83
C PRO A 539 33.99 1.11 -23.27
N VAL A 540 34.62 0.59 -22.22
CA VAL A 540 34.24 -0.63 -21.47
C VAL A 540 34.04 -0.33 -19.97
N VAL A 541 33.48 -1.30 -19.25
CA VAL A 541 33.23 -1.27 -17.81
C VAL A 541 33.89 -2.49 -17.16
N LEU A 542 34.55 -2.30 -16.02
CA LEU A 542 34.99 -3.40 -15.16
C LEU A 542 34.13 -3.45 -13.89
N LYS A 543 33.71 -4.65 -13.51
CA LYS A 543 32.84 -4.93 -12.35
C LYS A 543 33.37 -6.10 -11.54
N ILE A 544 33.28 -6.02 -10.21
CA ILE A 544 33.44 -7.18 -9.32
C ILE A 544 32.16 -8.03 -9.39
N SER A 545 32.27 -9.36 -9.44
CA SER A 545 31.15 -10.29 -9.42
C SER A 545 31.38 -11.37 -8.37
N SER A 546 30.48 -11.50 -7.39
CA SER A 546 30.52 -12.53 -6.37
C SER A 546 29.11 -12.78 -5.81
N PRO A 547 28.74 -14.03 -5.46
CA PRO A 547 27.50 -14.32 -4.74
C PRO A 547 27.45 -13.56 -3.40
N GLY A 548 26.38 -12.80 -3.14
CA GLY A 548 26.20 -12.04 -1.89
C GLY A 548 26.68 -10.58 -1.92
N LEU A 549 27.41 -10.16 -2.95
CA LEU A 549 27.86 -8.77 -3.10
C LEU A 549 26.83 -7.95 -3.91
N LEU A 550 25.67 -7.67 -3.29
CA LEU A 550 24.50 -7.09 -3.96
C LEU A 550 24.63 -5.58 -4.26
N HIS A 551 25.45 -4.83 -3.50
CA HIS A 551 25.57 -3.37 -3.59
C HIS A 551 27.01 -2.93 -3.93
N LYS A 552 27.39 -3.08 -5.19
CA LYS A 552 28.81 -2.98 -5.63
C LYS A 552 29.30 -1.55 -5.80
N LYS A 553 28.40 -0.62 -6.09
CA LYS A 553 28.71 0.82 -6.16
C LYS A 553 29.18 1.34 -4.81
N ASP A 554 28.67 0.78 -3.71
CA ASP A 554 28.93 1.25 -2.35
C ASP A 554 30.32 0.84 -1.86
N ILE A 555 30.84 -0.30 -2.34
CA ILE A 555 32.26 -0.68 -2.19
C ILE A 555 33.14 -0.12 -3.33
N GLY A 556 32.57 0.64 -4.27
CA GLY A 556 33.19 1.12 -5.50
C GLY A 556 33.84 0.03 -6.35
N GLY A 557 33.20 -1.14 -6.45
CA GLY A 557 33.60 -2.30 -7.25
C GLY A 557 33.16 -2.22 -8.72
N VAL A 558 32.76 -1.04 -9.20
CA VAL A 558 32.37 -0.78 -10.59
C VAL A 558 33.16 0.43 -11.10
N ILE A 559 33.86 0.27 -12.22
CA ILE A 559 34.60 1.34 -12.90
C ILE A 559 34.08 1.44 -14.33
N THR A 560 33.40 2.55 -14.63
CA THR A 560 32.78 2.81 -15.93
C THR A 560 33.64 3.72 -16.80
N ASN A 561 33.23 3.86 -18.08
CA ASN A 561 33.84 4.78 -19.05
C ASN A 561 35.35 4.61 -19.27
N ILE A 562 35.82 3.36 -19.28
CA ILE A 562 37.21 3.04 -19.58
C ILE A 562 37.38 3.13 -21.10
N GLY A 563 38.02 4.19 -21.60
CA GLY A 563 38.12 4.52 -23.02
C GLY A 563 39.41 4.04 -23.71
N ASN A 564 40.41 3.58 -22.96
CA ASN A 564 41.68 3.11 -23.54
C ASN A 564 42.43 2.17 -22.59
N ILE A 565 43.52 1.58 -23.10
CA ILE A 565 44.33 0.59 -22.37
C ILE A 565 44.97 1.15 -21.08
N LYS A 566 45.44 2.41 -21.09
CA LYS A 566 46.02 3.05 -19.89
C LYS A 566 44.99 3.30 -18.80
N GLN A 567 43.74 3.57 -19.18
CA GLN A 567 42.63 3.66 -18.23
C GLN A 567 42.22 2.27 -17.73
N LEU A 568 42.27 1.24 -18.57
CA LEU A 568 41.97 -0.14 -18.18
C LEU A 568 42.97 -0.66 -17.15
N ASP A 569 44.25 -0.38 -17.34
CA ASP A 569 45.35 -0.74 -16.43
C ASP A 569 45.15 -0.16 -15.03
N ARG A 570 44.94 1.16 -14.96
CA ARG A 570 44.61 1.86 -13.69
C ARG A 570 43.33 1.33 -13.04
N ALA A 571 42.33 0.97 -13.84
CA ALA A 571 41.08 0.40 -13.34
C ALA A 571 41.28 -1.01 -12.77
N TRP A 572 42.13 -1.81 -13.42
CA TRP A 572 42.50 -3.16 -12.99
C TRP A 572 43.22 -3.15 -11.63
N ASP A 573 44.27 -2.34 -11.50
CA ASP A 573 45.02 -2.17 -10.24
C ASP A 573 44.15 -1.69 -9.08
N ARG A 574 43.16 -0.84 -9.38
CA ARG A 574 42.22 -0.35 -8.38
C ARG A 574 41.28 -1.46 -7.91
N LEU A 575 40.84 -2.32 -8.82
CA LEU A 575 39.97 -3.45 -8.49
C LEU A 575 40.71 -4.54 -7.71
N GLU A 576 41.92 -4.91 -8.10
CA GLU A 576 42.71 -5.91 -7.38
C GLU A 576 43.02 -5.52 -5.94
N ARG A 577 43.37 -4.24 -5.70
CA ARG A 577 43.54 -3.73 -4.34
C ARG A 577 42.27 -3.87 -3.50
N LYS A 578 41.13 -3.52 -4.07
CA LYS A 578 39.82 -3.67 -3.39
C LYS A 578 39.49 -5.12 -3.09
N ILE A 579 39.75 -6.03 -4.02
CA ILE A 579 39.53 -7.47 -3.81
C ILE A 579 40.42 -7.99 -2.66
N THR A 580 41.61 -7.42 -2.49
CA THR A 580 42.53 -7.77 -1.41
C THR A 580 42.03 -7.32 -0.04
N GLU A 581 41.28 -6.23 0.01
CA GLU A 581 40.67 -5.64 1.23
C GLU A 581 39.34 -6.30 1.64
N LEU A 582 38.77 -7.19 0.82
CA LEU A 582 37.52 -7.90 1.13
C LEU A 582 37.71 -9.03 2.16
N ASP A 583 36.63 -9.36 2.86
CA ASP A 583 36.58 -10.51 3.78
C ASP A 583 37.07 -11.80 3.09
N PRO A 584 37.91 -12.62 3.76
CA PRO A 584 38.46 -13.86 3.18
C PRO A 584 37.41 -14.83 2.61
N GLN A 585 36.21 -14.90 3.22
CA GLN A 585 35.14 -15.78 2.74
C GLN A 585 34.58 -15.28 1.40
N ILE A 586 34.39 -13.97 1.27
CA ILE A 586 33.92 -13.33 0.02
C ILE A 586 35.01 -13.44 -1.05
N LYS A 587 36.27 -13.15 -0.69
CA LYS A 587 37.43 -13.12 -1.60
C LYS A 587 37.60 -14.41 -2.40
N SER A 588 37.32 -15.57 -1.81
CA SER A 588 37.40 -16.88 -2.47
C SER A 588 36.41 -17.08 -3.63
N GLN A 589 35.39 -16.22 -3.73
CA GLN A 589 34.29 -16.31 -4.70
C GLN A 589 34.20 -15.07 -5.60
N VAL A 590 35.25 -14.24 -5.63
CA VAL A 590 35.27 -13.01 -6.43
C VAL A 590 35.81 -13.27 -7.84
N ASN A 591 35.02 -12.89 -8.84
CA ASN A 591 35.42 -12.81 -10.24
C ASN A 591 35.44 -11.36 -10.73
N ILE A 592 36.25 -11.07 -11.74
CA ILE A 592 36.22 -9.79 -12.45
C ILE A 592 35.44 -9.97 -13.75
N GLN A 593 34.50 -9.07 -13.99
CA GLN A 593 33.64 -9.02 -15.17
C GLN A 593 33.99 -7.79 -16.00
N ILE A 594 34.20 -7.97 -17.30
CA ILE A 594 34.31 -6.88 -18.27
C ILE A 594 33.07 -6.84 -19.15
N GLN A 595 32.56 -5.63 -19.40
CA GLN A 595 31.33 -5.41 -20.15
C GLN A 595 31.48 -4.21 -21.10
N LYS A 596 30.84 -4.25 -22.26
CA LYS A 596 30.74 -3.09 -23.17
C LYS A 596 29.93 -1.98 -22.50
N ASN A 597 30.47 -0.76 -22.46
CA ASN A 597 29.75 0.37 -21.88
C ASN A 597 28.65 0.88 -22.84
N ILE A 598 27.44 1.08 -22.33
CA ILE A 598 26.33 1.73 -23.05
C ILE A 598 26.24 3.15 -22.52
N THR A 599 26.58 4.14 -23.34
CA THR A 599 26.83 5.52 -22.89
C THR A 599 25.69 6.50 -23.18
N GLU A 600 24.69 6.11 -23.97
CA GLU A 600 23.60 6.98 -24.41
C GLU A 600 22.25 6.32 -24.09
N GLY A 601 21.36 7.02 -23.38
CA GLY A 601 20.02 6.52 -23.09
C GLY A 601 19.45 6.99 -21.75
N ILE A 602 18.17 6.66 -21.55
CA ILE A 602 17.45 6.93 -20.29
C ILE A 602 17.56 5.71 -19.39
N GLU A 603 17.97 5.92 -18.13
CA GLU A 603 18.04 4.87 -17.11
C GLU A 603 16.66 4.65 -16.47
N VAL A 604 16.14 3.43 -16.58
CA VAL A 604 14.90 2.97 -15.93
C VAL A 604 15.16 1.73 -15.08
N ILE A 605 14.28 1.45 -14.13
CA ILE A 605 14.30 0.20 -13.36
C ILE A 605 13.12 -0.67 -13.80
N VAL A 606 13.39 -1.95 -14.01
CA VAL A 606 12.37 -2.97 -14.22
C VAL A 606 12.64 -4.11 -13.25
N GLY A 607 11.71 -4.40 -12.36
CA GLY A 607 11.84 -5.50 -11.40
C GLY A 607 10.57 -6.32 -11.32
N VAL A 608 10.67 -7.55 -10.84
CA VAL A 608 9.56 -8.41 -10.46
C VAL A 608 9.87 -9.02 -9.11
N LYS A 609 8.91 -8.94 -8.20
CA LYS A 609 9.03 -9.43 -6.83
C LYS A 609 7.85 -10.32 -6.49
N LYS A 610 8.11 -11.39 -5.74
CA LYS A 610 7.10 -12.34 -5.27
C LYS A 610 6.45 -11.78 -4.01
N ASP A 611 5.23 -11.26 -4.15
CA ASP A 611 4.34 -10.91 -3.04
C ASP A 611 3.68 -12.18 -2.47
N SER A 612 3.53 -12.25 -1.15
CA SER A 612 3.00 -13.42 -0.45
C SER A 612 1.51 -13.67 -0.69
N THR A 613 0.75 -12.64 -1.10
CA THR A 613 -0.69 -12.71 -1.33
C THR A 613 -1.03 -12.79 -2.82
N PHE A 614 -0.38 -11.94 -3.63
CA PHE A 614 -0.71 -11.74 -5.04
C PHE A 614 0.25 -12.42 -6.02
N GLY A 615 1.34 -13.02 -5.53
CA GLY A 615 2.35 -13.65 -6.38
C GLY A 615 3.25 -12.62 -7.04
N TRP A 616 3.60 -12.79 -8.30
CA TRP A 616 4.58 -11.95 -8.97
C TRP A 616 4.04 -10.56 -9.34
N VAL A 617 4.68 -9.52 -8.79
CA VAL A 617 4.40 -8.11 -9.04
C VAL A 617 5.58 -7.48 -9.75
N MET A 618 5.34 -6.92 -10.93
CA MET A 618 6.28 -6.09 -11.67
C MET A 618 6.31 -4.66 -11.14
N LEU A 619 7.51 -4.09 -11.07
CA LEU A 619 7.82 -2.70 -10.78
C LEU A 619 8.45 -2.06 -12.03
N PHE A 620 7.99 -0.86 -12.37
CA PHE A 620 8.58 0.01 -13.37
C PHE A 620 8.74 1.45 -12.84
N GLY A 621 9.86 2.10 -13.18
CA GLY A 621 10.10 3.49 -12.81
C GLY A 621 11.42 4.05 -13.29
N ALA A 622 11.75 5.26 -12.86
CA ALA A 622 13.07 5.86 -13.04
C ALA A 622 14.17 5.00 -12.38
N GLY A 623 15.26 4.75 -13.10
CA GLY A 623 16.34 3.87 -12.69
C GLY A 623 17.65 4.59 -12.37
N GLY A 624 18.68 3.82 -12.04
CA GLY A 624 20.02 4.35 -11.84
C GLY A 624 20.15 5.21 -10.59
N SER A 625 20.97 6.26 -10.65
CA SER A 625 21.21 7.16 -9.49
C SER A 625 19.99 8.00 -9.10
N LEU A 626 18.99 8.11 -9.99
CA LEU A 626 17.76 8.88 -9.77
C LEU A 626 16.62 8.06 -9.16
N ALA A 627 16.76 6.72 -9.09
CA ALA A 627 15.71 5.81 -8.61
C ALA A 627 15.24 6.13 -7.17
N GLU A 628 16.16 6.51 -6.27
CA GLU A 628 15.83 6.86 -4.88
C GLU A 628 15.23 8.26 -4.73
N LEU A 629 15.50 9.17 -5.68
CA LEU A 629 15.12 10.59 -5.59
C LEU A 629 13.71 10.87 -6.13
N ILE A 630 13.26 10.11 -7.13
CA ILE A 630 12.05 10.46 -7.92
C ILE A 630 10.77 9.76 -7.41
N ALA A 631 10.91 8.74 -6.54
CA ALA A 631 9.80 7.94 -6.01
C ALA A 631 8.81 7.48 -7.13
N ASP A 632 9.34 7.16 -8.30
CA ASP A 632 8.58 6.71 -9.47
C ASP A 632 8.40 5.19 -9.37
N ARG A 633 7.30 4.74 -8.78
CA ARG A 633 7.01 3.32 -8.54
C ARG A 633 5.66 2.96 -9.13
N ASN A 634 5.68 2.31 -10.29
CA ASN A 634 4.48 1.85 -10.99
C ASN A 634 4.44 0.33 -10.93
N LEU A 635 3.34 -0.23 -10.42
CA LEU A 635 3.21 -1.65 -10.14
C LEU A 635 2.21 -2.33 -11.08
N HIS A 636 2.48 -3.58 -11.47
CA HIS A 636 1.58 -4.39 -12.29
C HIS A 636 1.72 -5.88 -11.97
N LEU A 637 0.64 -6.65 -11.97
CA LEU A 637 0.76 -8.10 -11.76
C LEU A 637 1.19 -8.85 -13.01
N LEU A 638 1.82 -10.00 -12.81
CA LEU A 638 2.06 -10.92 -13.90
C LEU A 638 0.87 -11.88 -14.12
N PRO A 639 0.63 -12.30 -15.38
CA PRO A 639 1.38 -11.95 -16.59
C PRO A 639 1.07 -10.53 -17.08
N ILE A 640 2.04 -9.89 -17.74
CA ILE A 640 1.87 -8.59 -18.39
C ILE A 640 1.92 -8.75 -19.91
N ALA A 641 0.98 -8.10 -20.61
CA ALA A 641 0.97 -7.99 -22.07
C ALA A 641 1.66 -6.70 -22.55
N ILE A 642 2.03 -6.63 -23.83
CA ILE A 642 2.70 -5.44 -24.41
C ILE A 642 1.88 -4.16 -24.22
N HIS A 643 0.57 -4.20 -24.41
CA HIS A 643 -0.29 -3.02 -24.25
C HIS A 643 -0.40 -2.57 -22.78
N GLU A 644 -0.34 -3.51 -21.83
CA GLU A 644 -0.30 -3.22 -20.39
C GLU A 644 1.05 -2.61 -20.00
N ALA A 645 2.15 -3.15 -20.52
CA ALA A 645 3.49 -2.58 -20.34
C ALA A 645 3.56 -1.14 -20.87
N LYS A 646 3.01 -0.87 -22.07
CA LYS A 646 2.90 0.50 -22.62
C LYS A 646 2.14 1.43 -21.68
N LYS A 647 1.04 0.96 -21.10
CA LYS A 647 0.23 1.75 -20.14
C LYS A 647 1.01 2.01 -18.85
N LEU A 648 1.67 0.99 -18.30
CA LEU A 648 2.48 1.11 -17.08
C LEU A 648 3.63 2.09 -17.29
N ILE A 649 4.27 2.05 -18.46
CA ILE A 649 5.30 3.01 -18.84
C ILE A 649 4.70 4.41 -18.94
N ALA A 650 3.57 4.59 -19.61
CA ALA A 650 2.93 5.91 -19.78
C ALA A 650 2.48 6.56 -18.46
N GLN A 651 2.31 5.78 -17.40
CA GLN A 651 1.96 6.27 -16.06
C GLN A 651 3.18 6.74 -15.26
N SER A 652 4.39 6.37 -15.69
CA SER A 652 5.61 6.70 -14.96
C SER A 652 6.04 8.15 -15.17
N LYS A 653 6.75 8.70 -14.19
CA LYS A 653 7.41 10.01 -14.34
C LYS A 653 8.53 9.96 -15.37
N ALA A 654 9.15 8.79 -15.57
CA ALA A 654 10.16 8.58 -16.62
C ALA A 654 9.57 8.67 -18.05
N PHE A 655 8.25 8.55 -18.22
CA PHE A 655 7.63 8.56 -19.55
C PHE A 655 7.92 9.83 -20.35
N THR A 656 7.93 10.99 -19.70
CA THR A 656 8.19 12.27 -20.35
C THR A 656 9.56 12.28 -21.03
N LEU A 657 10.57 11.65 -20.42
CA LEU A 657 11.90 11.50 -21.01
C LEU A 657 11.93 10.44 -22.11
N LEU A 658 11.24 9.32 -21.91
CA LEU A 658 11.22 8.21 -22.86
C LEU A 658 10.45 8.53 -24.16
N LYS A 659 9.41 9.38 -24.08
CA LYS A 659 8.61 9.78 -25.24
C LYS A 659 9.37 10.74 -26.18
N GLY A 660 10.39 11.43 -25.68
CA GLY A 660 11.03 12.53 -26.40
C GLY A 660 10.10 13.76 -26.52
N ASN A 661 10.53 14.75 -27.29
CA ASN A 661 9.78 15.98 -27.57
C ASN A 661 9.90 16.34 -29.07
N GLU A 662 9.39 17.50 -29.51
CA GLU A 662 9.46 17.89 -30.93
C GLU A 662 10.90 17.98 -31.49
N SER A 663 11.89 18.18 -30.61
CA SER A 663 13.32 18.28 -30.94
C SER A 663 14.13 17.00 -30.67
N GLU A 664 13.58 16.00 -29.98
CA GLU A 664 14.28 14.77 -29.58
C GLU A 664 13.47 13.52 -29.95
N PRO A 665 14.06 12.54 -30.67
CA PRO A 665 13.34 11.34 -31.07
C PRO A 665 12.92 10.49 -29.87
N ALA A 666 11.78 9.81 -30.01
CA ALA A 666 11.31 8.86 -29.00
C ALA A 666 12.30 7.69 -28.84
N TYR A 667 12.52 7.28 -27.59
CA TYR A 667 13.34 6.11 -27.27
C TYR A 667 12.61 4.80 -27.66
N ALA A 668 13.34 3.68 -27.66
CA ALA A 668 12.84 2.36 -28.08
C ALA A 668 11.82 1.74 -27.10
N LEU A 669 10.65 2.37 -26.96
CA LEU A 669 9.56 1.97 -26.05
C LEU A 669 9.07 0.55 -26.32
N ASP A 670 8.99 0.13 -27.59
CA ASP A 670 8.57 -1.23 -27.93
C ASP A 670 9.56 -2.28 -27.42
N LYS A 671 10.87 -1.99 -27.46
CA LYS A 671 11.91 -2.87 -26.92
C LYS A 671 11.88 -2.93 -25.40
N LEU A 672 11.57 -1.82 -24.74
CA LEU A 672 11.34 -1.80 -23.30
C LEU A 672 10.10 -2.64 -22.92
N CYS A 673 9.00 -2.53 -23.67
CA CYS A 673 7.81 -3.35 -23.45
C CYS A 673 8.10 -4.85 -23.64
N GLU A 674 8.82 -5.23 -24.71
CA GLU A 674 9.26 -6.61 -24.93
C GLU A 674 10.11 -7.12 -23.76
N LEU A 675 11.04 -6.30 -23.25
CA LEU A 675 11.89 -6.64 -22.11
C LEU A 675 11.04 -6.90 -20.86
N MET A 676 10.06 -6.04 -20.55
CA MET A 676 9.15 -6.24 -19.43
C MET A 676 8.37 -7.56 -19.54
N VAL A 677 7.80 -7.86 -20.70
CA VAL A 677 7.08 -9.13 -20.94
C VAL A 677 8.01 -10.34 -20.78
N LYS A 678 9.24 -10.27 -21.30
CA LYS A 678 10.25 -11.34 -21.18
C LYS A 678 10.70 -11.53 -19.73
N LEU A 679 10.87 -10.46 -18.96
CA LEU A 679 11.20 -10.54 -17.53
C LEU A 679 10.06 -11.17 -16.73
N GLY A 680 8.82 -10.81 -17.06
CA GLY A 680 7.65 -11.46 -16.49
C GLY A 680 7.61 -12.96 -16.80
N LYS A 681 7.94 -13.35 -18.04
CA LYS A 681 8.03 -14.77 -18.42
C LYS A 681 9.16 -15.49 -17.69
N LEU A 682 10.28 -14.82 -17.45
CA LEU A 682 11.38 -15.39 -16.68
C LEU A 682 10.94 -15.73 -15.25
N ALA A 683 10.18 -14.85 -14.58
CA ALA A 683 9.64 -15.12 -13.24
C ALA A 683 8.79 -16.39 -13.16
N GLU A 684 8.06 -16.73 -14.22
CA GLU A 684 7.31 -18.00 -14.32
C GLU A 684 8.22 -19.22 -14.50
N ILE A 685 9.38 -19.06 -15.15
CA ILE A 685 10.34 -20.13 -15.42
C ILE A 685 11.21 -20.43 -14.18
N VAL A 686 11.46 -19.43 -13.34
CA VAL A 686 12.27 -19.54 -12.10
C VAL A 686 11.43 -19.31 -10.83
N PRO A 687 10.49 -20.20 -10.50
CA PRO A 687 9.61 -20.03 -9.33
C PRO A 687 10.36 -20.00 -7.98
N GLU A 688 11.60 -20.48 -7.95
CA GLU A 688 12.51 -20.45 -6.79
C GLU A 688 13.12 -19.07 -6.56
N ALA A 689 12.97 -18.11 -7.48
CA ALA A 689 13.37 -16.73 -7.23
C ALA A 689 12.34 -16.04 -6.32
N THR A 690 12.79 -15.07 -5.52
CA THR A 690 11.91 -14.14 -4.79
C THR A 690 11.90 -12.77 -5.44
N ASP A 691 13.00 -12.37 -6.07
CA ASP A 691 13.18 -11.06 -6.68
C ASP A 691 14.03 -11.21 -7.95
N LEU A 692 13.57 -10.62 -9.06
CA LEU A 692 14.36 -10.40 -10.28
C LEU A 692 14.33 -8.90 -10.57
N GLU A 693 15.47 -8.23 -10.59
CA GLU A 693 15.57 -6.79 -10.81
C GLU A 693 16.60 -6.49 -11.88
N ILE A 694 16.32 -5.50 -12.71
CA ILE A 694 17.27 -4.92 -13.66
C ILE A 694 17.39 -3.44 -13.36
N ASN A 695 18.54 -3.01 -12.85
CA ASN A 695 18.78 -1.64 -12.44
C ASN A 695 20.24 -1.18 -12.68
N PRO A 696 20.51 -0.35 -13.73
CA PRO A 696 19.54 0.20 -14.66
C PRO A 696 19.26 -0.74 -15.85
N VAL A 697 18.09 -0.56 -16.46
CA VAL A 697 17.88 -0.75 -17.88
C VAL A 697 18.21 0.57 -18.56
N ILE A 698 19.08 0.58 -19.57
CA ILE A 698 19.34 1.77 -20.39
C ILE A 698 18.53 1.67 -21.68
N VAL A 699 17.59 2.59 -21.86
CA VAL A 699 16.77 2.69 -23.07
C VAL A 699 17.45 3.66 -24.04
N THR A 700 17.89 3.13 -25.17
CA THR A 700 18.48 3.88 -26.31
C THR A 700 17.41 4.11 -27.38
N LEU A 701 17.74 4.85 -28.44
CA LEU A 701 16.83 5.05 -29.58
C LEU A 701 16.45 3.74 -30.29
N ASN A 702 17.32 2.73 -30.22
CA ASN A 702 17.16 1.49 -30.99
C ASN A 702 16.87 0.25 -30.13
N ASN A 703 17.17 0.28 -28.82
CA ASN A 703 17.09 -0.90 -27.97
C ASN A 703 16.96 -0.57 -26.47
N ALA A 704 16.55 -1.55 -25.66
CA ALA A 704 16.55 -1.49 -24.19
C ALA A 704 17.53 -2.52 -23.63
N TRP A 705 18.59 -2.05 -22.96
CA TRP A 705 19.71 -2.88 -22.51
C TRP A 705 19.63 -3.14 -21.01
N ALA A 706 19.60 -4.40 -20.61
CA ALA A 706 19.74 -4.81 -19.22
C ALA A 706 21.21 -4.71 -18.78
N ILE A 707 21.54 -3.67 -18.00
CA ILE A 707 22.94 -3.38 -17.63
C ILE A 707 23.39 -4.16 -16.40
N ASP A 708 22.50 -4.26 -15.42
CA ASP A 708 22.79 -4.93 -14.15
C ASP A 708 21.56 -5.71 -13.69
N GLY A 709 21.66 -7.04 -13.76
CA GLY A 709 20.61 -7.96 -13.33
C GLY A 709 20.89 -8.49 -11.92
N LYS A 710 19.85 -8.56 -11.09
CA LYS A 710 19.88 -9.11 -9.75
C LYS A 710 18.80 -10.19 -9.62
N VAL A 711 19.19 -11.35 -9.11
CA VAL A 711 18.28 -12.49 -8.88
C VAL A 711 18.49 -13.01 -7.46
N ILE A 712 17.47 -12.89 -6.62
CA ILE A 712 17.47 -13.43 -5.25
C ILE A 712 16.71 -14.75 -5.24
N LEU A 713 17.25 -15.75 -4.54
CA LEU A 713 16.68 -17.08 -4.46
C LEU A 713 15.98 -17.31 -3.10
N GLU A 714 14.89 -18.05 -3.14
CA GLU A 714 14.16 -18.53 -1.97
C GLU A 714 15.05 -19.56 -1.25
N SER A 715 15.77 -19.11 -0.22
CA SER A 715 16.70 -19.99 0.51
C SER A 715 16.00 -21.26 1.01
N ALA A 716 16.61 -22.43 0.78
CA ALA A 716 16.18 -23.67 1.41
C ALA A 716 16.41 -23.55 2.92
N LYS A 717 15.35 -23.18 3.65
CA LYS A 717 15.35 -22.89 5.09
C LYS A 717 16.42 -21.88 5.49
N ALA A 718 16.09 -20.59 5.38
CA ALA A 718 16.70 -19.61 6.25
C ALA A 718 16.52 -20.08 7.70
N LYS A 719 17.62 -20.47 8.36
CA LYS A 719 17.69 -20.41 9.82
C LYS A 719 17.25 -18.98 10.19
N PRO A 720 16.39 -18.80 11.21
CA PRO A 720 16.02 -17.46 11.64
C PRO A 720 17.32 -16.69 11.82
N VAL A 721 17.49 -15.61 11.04
CA VAL A 721 18.46 -14.58 11.41
C VAL A 721 18.01 -14.19 12.81
N ASN A 722 18.83 -14.51 13.81
CA ASN A 722 18.55 -14.16 15.19
C ASN A 722 18.06 -12.72 15.21
N ALA A 723 16.91 -12.49 15.85
CA ALA A 723 16.43 -11.14 16.10
C ALA A 723 17.62 -10.29 16.59
N PRO A 724 17.83 -9.08 16.05
CA PRO A 724 19.00 -8.28 16.38
C PRO A 724 19.10 -8.18 17.91
N LYS A 725 20.22 -8.65 18.47
CA LYS A 725 20.41 -8.71 19.92
C LYS A 725 20.55 -7.28 20.43
N PHE A 726 19.51 -6.78 21.11
CA PHE A 726 19.58 -5.49 21.76
C PHE A 726 20.65 -5.52 22.86
N LEU A 727 21.53 -4.53 22.83
CA LEU A 727 22.40 -4.19 23.94
C LEU A 727 21.58 -3.42 24.97
N VAL A 728 22.00 -3.51 26.23
CA VAL A 728 21.36 -2.81 27.34
C VAL A 728 22.35 -1.79 27.91
N ALA A 729 21.87 -0.58 28.13
CA ALA A 729 22.57 0.45 28.89
C ALA A 729 21.74 0.90 30.08
N THR A 730 22.42 1.33 31.13
CA THR A 730 21.82 1.93 32.32
C THR A 730 21.98 3.44 32.23
N THR A 731 20.88 4.18 32.42
CA THR A 731 20.93 5.63 32.44
C THR A 731 21.69 6.10 33.68
N LEU A 732 22.79 6.83 33.47
CA LEU A 732 23.54 7.47 34.54
C LEU A 732 22.92 8.81 34.92
N LYS A 733 22.61 9.61 33.90
CA LYS A 733 22.10 10.96 34.08
C LYS A 733 21.29 11.39 32.86
N ASN A 734 20.27 12.21 33.10
CA ASN A 734 19.49 12.85 32.06
C ASN A 734 19.39 14.33 32.41
N THR A 735 20.18 15.17 31.73
CA THR A 735 20.35 16.59 32.06
C THR A 735 19.63 17.44 31.04
N VAL A 736 18.75 18.33 31.49
CA VAL A 736 18.15 19.36 30.63
C VAL A 736 19.25 20.39 30.32
N LEU A 737 19.65 20.50 29.05
CA LEU A 737 20.66 21.46 28.60
C LEU A 737 20.07 22.82 28.22
N SER A 738 18.85 22.81 27.72
CA SER A 738 18.12 24.01 27.28
C SER A 738 16.61 23.71 27.29
N SER A 739 15.79 24.68 26.89
CA SER A 739 14.33 24.51 26.83
C SER A 739 13.87 23.31 25.98
N THR A 740 14.70 22.86 25.03
CA THR A 740 14.31 21.78 24.10
C THR A 740 15.38 20.72 23.83
N PHE A 741 16.44 20.67 24.63
CA PHE A 741 17.51 19.69 24.45
C PHE A 741 17.88 19.04 25.78
N HIS A 742 17.86 17.71 25.78
CA HIS A 742 18.32 16.89 26.90
C HIS A 742 19.62 16.18 26.54
N TYR A 743 20.46 15.93 27.53
CA TYR A 743 21.66 15.14 27.42
C TYR A 743 21.58 13.91 28.32
N CYS A 744 21.51 12.75 27.69
CA CYS A 744 21.36 11.47 28.36
C CYS A 744 22.69 10.72 28.36
N GLU A 745 23.22 10.45 29.54
CA GLU A 745 24.45 9.68 29.75
C GLU A 745 24.09 8.24 30.08
N LEU A 746 24.66 7.30 29.33
CA LEU A 746 24.36 5.87 29.39
C LEU A 746 25.61 5.07 29.72
N LYS A 747 25.46 4.04 30.56
CA LYS A 747 26.49 3.04 30.86
C LYS A 747 26.10 1.68 30.27
N THR A 748 26.82 1.19 29.28
CA THR A 748 26.55 -0.11 28.63
C THR A 748 26.95 -1.27 29.56
N GLU A 749 26.29 -2.43 29.44
CA GLU A 749 26.60 -3.64 30.23
C GLU A 749 27.92 -4.35 29.82
N GLY A 750 28.79 -3.66 29.09
CA GLY A 750 30.08 -4.13 28.61
C GLY A 750 30.76 -3.10 27.71
N THR A 751 31.93 -3.44 27.15
CA THR A 751 32.68 -2.59 26.22
C THR A 751 31.88 -2.31 24.96
N PHE A 752 31.71 -1.02 24.64
CA PHE A 752 31.05 -0.54 23.43
C PHE A 752 32.04 0.24 22.57
N VAL A 753 32.40 -0.32 21.42
CA VAL A 753 33.34 0.28 20.47
C VAL A 753 32.54 0.99 19.38
N SER A 754 32.76 2.29 19.21
CA SER A 754 32.14 3.09 18.16
C SER A 754 33.16 4.08 17.58
N ALA A 755 33.15 4.28 16.27
CA ALA A 755 33.91 5.33 15.61
C ALA A 755 33.29 6.72 15.86
N PRO A 756 34.09 7.81 15.94
CA PRO A 756 33.57 9.16 16.16
C PRO A 756 32.65 9.59 15.01
N GLY A 757 31.38 9.82 15.32
CA GLY A 757 30.34 10.18 14.34
C GLY A 757 29.25 9.13 14.10
N GLN A 758 29.38 7.95 14.70
CA GLN A 758 28.36 6.90 14.63
C GLN A 758 27.13 7.17 15.53
N TYR A 759 26.04 6.45 15.26
CA TYR A 759 24.79 6.51 16.02
C TYR A 759 24.39 5.16 16.60
N ILE A 760 23.42 5.18 17.51
CA ILE A 760 22.72 3.99 18.00
C ILE A 760 21.22 4.10 17.75
N SER A 761 20.54 2.96 17.72
CA SER A 761 19.10 2.86 17.51
C SER A 761 18.43 2.37 18.79
N VAL A 762 17.73 3.25 19.49
CA VAL A 762 17.15 3.02 20.82
C VAL A 762 15.71 2.56 20.69
N LYS A 763 15.34 1.50 21.42
CA LYS A 763 13.95 1.03 21.53
C LYS A 763 13.18 1.95 22.48
N VAL A 764 12.36 2.84 21.91
CA VAL A 764 11.59 3.85 22.65
C VAL A 764 10.13 3.43 22.91
N ALA A 765 9.65 2.34 22.26
CA ALA A 765 8.38 1.66 22.54
C ALA A 765 8.43 0.19 22.05
N ASN A 766 7.40 -0.62 22.33
CA ASN A 766 7.39 -2.07 22.03
C ASN A 766 7.69 -2.42 20.55
N ASP A 767 7.27 -1.57 19.61
CA ASP A 767 7.42 -1.71 18.16
C ASP A 767 8.20 -0.54 17.50
N ARG A 768 8.77 0.37 18.31
CA ARG A 768 9.41 1.60 17.81
C ARG A 768 10.86 1.73 18.23
N ILE A 769 11.71 1.98 17.24
CA ILE A 769 13.13 2.25 17.39
C ILE A 769 13.44 3.61 16.76
N ASN A 770 14.17 4.47 17.47
CA ASN A 770 14.60 5.79 17.01
C ASN A 770 16.14 5.87 17.00
N CYS A 771 16.72 6.55 16.02
CA CYS A 771 18.16 6.72 15.90
C CYS A 771 18.64 7.98 16.65
N TYR A 772 19.76 7.85 17.35
CA TYR A 772 20.40 8.92 18.12
C TYR A 772 21.92 8.87 17.92
N SER A 773 22.48 9.94 17.38
CA SER A 773 23.93 10.07 17.19
C SER A 773 24.65 10.15 18.52
N ILE A 774 25.82 9.51 18.61
CA ILE A 774 26.61 9.47 19.83
C ILE A 774 27.31 10.82 20.01
N ALA A 775 26.99 11.51 21.10
CA ALA A 775 27.50 12.85 21.43
C ALA A 775 28.79 12.86 22.26
N SER A 776 29.01 11.83 23.09
CA SER A 776 30.26 11.64 23.83
C SER A 776 30.57 10.15 24.02
N ARG A 777 31.83 9.86 24.34
CA ARG A 777 32.26 8.56 24.85
C ARG A 777 33.35 8.76 25.90
N ASP A 778 32.95 8.92 27.15
CA ASP A 778 33.86 9.28 28.25
C ASP A 778 34.69 8.08 28.75
N SER A 779 34.22 6.85 28.52
CA SER A 779 34.95 5.60 28.75
C SER A 779 34.46 4.51 27.78
N GLN A 780 35.11 3.34 27.77
CA GLN A 780 34.73 2.23 26.87
C GLN A 780 33.31 1.70 27.09
N ASP A 781 32.69 2.01 28.24
CA ASP A 781 31.35 1.59 28.65
C ASP A 781 30.39 2.77 28.84
N LYS A 782 30.77 4.01 28.49
CA LYS A 782 29.93 5.19 28.66
C LYS A 782 29.73 5.95 27.36
N LEU A 783 28.49 6.26 27.02
CA LEU A 783 28.14 7.08 25.87
C LEU A 783 27.09 8.13 26.22
N GLY A 784 27.17 9.29 25.57
CA GLY A 784 26.20 10.38 25.71
C GLY A 784 25.33 10.53 24.47
N LEU A 785 24.04 10.82 24.65
CA LEU A 785 23.09 11.15 23.58
C LEU A 785 22.57 12.58 23.76
N LEU A 786 22.46 13.33 22.67
CA LEU A 786 21.73 14.60 22.62
C LEU A 786 20.34 14.34 22.06
N VAL A 787 19.31 14.71 22.82
CA VAL A 787 17.91 14.46 22.46
C VAL A 787 17.20 15.78 22.26
N ASP A 788 16.58 15.96 21.09
CA ASP A 788 15.66 17.07 20.80
C ASP A 788 14.27 16.73 21.33
N THR A 789 13.74 17.57 22.22
CA THR A 789 12.41 17.40 22.82
C THR A 789 11.32 18.22 22.13
N LYS A 790 11.63 19.02 21.09
CA LYS A 790 10.61 19.76 20.30
C LYS A 790 9.52 18.88 19.70
N PRO A 791 9.82 17.72 19.08
CA PRO A 791 8.75 16.86 18.60
C PRO A 791 8.14 16.12 19.80
N SER A 792 6.86 16.33 20.12
CA SER A 792 6.13 15.60 21.18
C SER A 792 5.88 14.11 20.88
N GLY A 793 6.75 13.50 20.06
CA GLY A 793 6.69 12.12 19.63
C GLY A 793 7.21 11.13 20.69
N PRO A 794 7.04 9.82 20.45
CA PRO A 794 7.38 8.78 21.42
C PRO A 794 8.83 8.80 21.92
N GLY A 795 9.79 9.19 21.07
CA GLY A 795 11.20 9.28 21.47
C GLY A 795 11.49 10.42 22.45
N SER A 796 10.90 11.59 22.24
CA SER A 796 11.06 12.73 23.14
C SER A 796 10.35 12.47 24.47
N LYS A 797 9.12 11.92 24.43
CA LYS A 797 8.42 11.45 25.65
C LYS A 797 9.20 10.37 26.40
N PHE A 798 9.86 9.45 25.69
CA PHE A 798 10.69 8.44 26.31
C PHE A 798 11.82 9.08 27.12
N PHE A 799 12.64 9.92 26.48
CA PHE A 799 13.78 10.56 27.14
C PHE A 799 13.38 11.69 28.12
N GLU A 800 12.19 12.25 28.06
CA GLU A 800 11.65 13.13 29.11
C GLU A 800 11.36 12.37 30.42
N ASN A 801 10.95 11.10 30.30
CA ASN A 801 10.53 10.28 31.43
C ASN A 801 11.63 9.37 31.99
N VAL A 802 12.73 9.19 31.26
CA VAL A 802 13.88 8.37 31.67
C VAL A 802 14.58 9.00 32.90
N LYS A 803 14.76 8.18 33.94
CA LYS A 803 15.41 8.52 35.21
C LYS A 803 16.77 7.82 35.35
N PRO A 804 17.66 8.31 36.22
CA PRO A 804 18.86 7.58 36.61
C PRO A 804 18.50 6.15 37.07
N ALA A 805 19.34 5.18 36.70
CA ALA A 805 19.18 3.73 36.88
C ALA A 805 18.20 3.01 35.92
N ASP A 806 17.44 3.72 35.08
CA ASP A 806 16.58 3.06 34.09
C ASP A 806 17.39 2.32 33.03
N LYS A 807 16.89 1.16 32.60
CA LYS A 807 17.49 0.34 31.54
C LYS A 807 16.95 0.73 30.17
N ILE A 808 17.85 0.92 29.22
CA ILE A 808 17.54 1.27 27.83
C ILE A 808 18.11 0.20 26.90
N SER A 809 17.25 -0.35 26.04
CA SER A 809 17.64 -1.30 25.00
C SER A 809 17.97 -0.57 23.70
N PHE A 810 19.10 -0.89 23.08
CA PHE A 810 19.52 -0.27 21.83
C PHE A 810 20.29 -1.23 20.90
N LEU A 811 20.44 -0.84 19.64
CA LEU A 811 21.24 -1.51 18.62
C LEU A 811 22.34 -0.57 18.13
N GLY A 812 23.47 -1.11 17.70
CA GLY A 812 24.57 -0.34 17.10
C GLY A 812 25.96 -0.78 17.58
N PRO A 813 27.01 -0.01 17.24
CA PRO A 813 26.93 1.27 16.53
C PRO A 813 26.59 1.13 15.04
N PHE A 814 26.04 2.19 14.45
CA PHE A 814 25.72 2.30 13.04
C PHE A 814 26.26 3.60 12.44
N GLY A 815 26.27 3.67 11.11
CA GLY A 815 26.65 4.86 10.36
C GLY A 815 28.11 4.87 9.91
N ILE A 816 28.31 5.46 8.73
CA ILE A 816 29.59 5.63 8.05
C ILE A 816 30.09 7.09 8.07
N PHE A 817 29.32 8.00 8.68
CA PHE A 817 29.69 9.40 8.89
C PHE A 817 30.72 9.49 10.02
N THR A 818 31.97 9.15 9.72
CA THR A 818 33.05 9.07 10.71
C THR A 818 34.16 10.07 10.45
N LEU A 819 34.84 10.49 11.52
CA LEU A 819 36.01 11.38 11.43
C LEU A 819 37.12 10.74 10.59
N LYS A 820 37.67 11.51 9.65
CA LYS A 820 38.80 11.14 8.79
C LYS A 820 39.88 12.20 8.91
N LEU A 821 41.06 11.83 9.39
CA LEU A 821 42.20 12.73 9.56
C LEU A 821 43.28 12.58 8.48
N ASN A 822 43.18 11.54 7.64
CA ASN A 822 44.19 11.16 6.65
C ASN A 822 43.78 11.47 5.21
N ASP A 823 42.82 12.39 5.00
CA ASP A 823 42.30 12.73 3.68
C ASP A 823 43.03 13.91 3.00
N GLY A 824 44.16 14.34 3.58
CA GLY A 824 45.00 15.43 3.06
C GLY A 824 44.48 16.84 3.36
N ALA A 825 43.40 16.99 4.15
CA ALA A 825 42.92 18.29 4.58
C ALA A 825 43.88 19.01 5.53
N LYS A 826 43.96 20.33 5.39
CA LYS A 826 44.69 21.21 6.32
C LYS A 826 43.76 21.92 7.30
N HIS A 827 42.44 21.84 7.14
CA HIS A 827 41.46 22.47 8.02
C HIS A 827 40.21 21.60 8.18
N LEU A 828 39.75 21.36 9.40
CA LEU A 828 38.51 20.63 9.68
C LEU A 828 37.36 21.59 9.96
N LEU A 829 36.32 21.53 9.15
CA LEU A 829 35.18 22.43 9.21
C LEU A 829 33.91 21.65 9.60
N PHE A 830 33.29 21.99 10.72
CA PHE A 830 32.09 21.32 11.25
C PHE A 830 30.90 22.28 11.22
N LEU A 831 29.77 21.85 10.63
CA LEU A 831 28.53 22.62 10.60
C LEU A 831 27.38 21.79 11.17
N GLY A 832 26.80 22.26 12.26
CA GLY A 832 25.71 21.60 12.98
C GLY A 832 24.47 22.48 13.13
N THR A 833 23.27 21.91 13.01
CA THR A 833 22.04 22.57 13.50
C THR A 833 21.27 21.65 14.43
N GLY A 834 20.77 22.19 15.55
CA GLY A 834 19.97 21.43 16.52
C GLY A 834 20.68 20.16 17.02
N SER A 835 19.99 19.02 17.05
CA SER A 835 20.57 17.73 17.47
C SER A 835 21.71 17.23 16.58
N GLY A 836 21.86 17.77 15.36
CA GLY A 836 22.97 17.46 14.45
C GLY A 836 24.35 17.86 15.00
N CYS A 837 24.42 18.61 16.10
CA CYS A 837 25.68 18.88 16.80
C CYS A 837 26.25 17.67 17.57
N ALA A 838 25.44 16.64 17.83
CA ALA A 838 25.85 15.44 18.57
C ALA A 838 27.07 14.72 17.96
N PRO A 839 27.00 14.21 16.70
CA PRO A 839 28.13 13.49 16.12
C PRO A 839 29.35 14.40 15.97
N LEU A 840 29.15 15.71 15.72
CA LEU A 840 30.23 16.68 15.54
C LEU A 840 31.02 16.89 16.84
N ARG A 841 30.35 17.00 17.99
CA ARG A 841 31.02 17.09 19.30
C ARG A 841 31.92 15.87 19.52
N ARG A 842 31.42 14.66 19.25
CA ARG A 842 32.18 13.42 19.39
C ARG A 842 33.41 13.38 18.46
N MET A 843 33.26 13.83 17.21
CA MET A 843 34.36 13.94 16.26
C MET A 843 35.42 14.95 16.71
N ILE A 844 35.00 16.12 17.20
CA ILE A 844 35.92 17.16 17.70
C ILE A 844 36.68 16.66 18.93
N ASP A 845 36.01 15.99 19.86
CA ASP A 845 36.65 15.37 21.01
C ASP A 845 37.70 14.33 20.59
N ALA A 846 37.37 13.46 19.62
CA ALA A 846 38.35 12.51 19.09
C ALA A 846 39.53 13.22 18.44
N ALA A 847 39.28 14.23 17.60
CA ALA A 847 40.33 14.97 16.91
C ALA A 847 41.30 15.63 17.89
N LEU A 848 40.79 16.31 18.92
CA LEU A 848 41.59 17.10 19.87
C LEU A 848 42.19 16.29 21.01
N LYS A 849 41.43 15.34 21.59
CA LYS A 849 41.84 14.62 22.82
C LYS A 849 42.46 13.27 22.52
N GLU A 850 41.90 12.51 21.58
CA GLU A 850 42.36 11.16 21.24
C GLU A 850 43.52 11.21 20.22
N HIS A 851 43.31 11.91 19.10
CA HIS A 851 44.30 12.00 18.02
C HIS A 851 45.26 13.18 18.17
N LYS A 852 44.98 14.13 19.07
CA LYS A 852 45.79 15.34 19.34
C LYS A 852 46.20 16.09 18.07
N THR A 853 45.26 16.21 17.12
CA THR A 853 45.51 16.88 15.84
C THR A 853 45.97 18.32 16.04
N LYS A 854 46.87 18.77 15.16
CA LYS A 854 47.31 20.17 15.07
C LYS A 854 46.57 20.95 13.98
N LEU A 855 45.71 20.28 13.21
CA LEU A 855 44.89 20.94 12.20
C LEU A 855 43.97 21.98 12.87
N PRO A 856 43.82 23.17 12.30
CA PRO A 856 42.75 24.09 12.65
C PRO A 856 41.38 23.43 12.54
N ILE A 857 40.53 23.65 13.54
CA ILE A 857 39.16 23.15 13.64
C ILE A 857 38.22 24.34 13.83
N THR A 858 37.18 24.43 13.00
CA THR A 858 36.13 25.44 13.14
C THR A 858 34.77 24.78 13.21
N LEU A 859 33.99 25.10 14.24
CA LEU A 859 32.62 24.62 14.44
C LEU A 859 31.60 25.75 14.31
N TYR A 860 30.61 25.59 13.43
CA TYR A 860 29.45 26.46 13.34
C TYR A 860 28.21 25.74 13.87
N ILE A 861 27.48 26.40 14.77
CA ILE A 861 26.25 25.88 15.36
C ILE A 861 25.10 26.83 15.01
N GLY A 862 24.10 26.35 14.28
CA GLY A 862 22.88 27.08 13.97
C GLY A 862 21.73 26.69 14.87
N LEU A 863 21.13 27.66 15.55
CA LEU A 863 19.96 27.48 16.42
C LEU A 863 18.87 28.51 16.09
N ASN A 864 17.63 28.18 16.44
CA ASN A 864 16.50 29.06 16.15
C ASN A 864 16.40 30.20 17.16
N TYR A 865 16.52 29.90 18.46
CA TYR A 865 16.32 30.85 19.54
C TYR A 865 17.49 30.85 20.54
N VAL A 866 17.65 31.93 21.29
CA VAL A 866 18.69 32.06 22.34
C VAL A 866 18.51 31.00 23.43
N ASN A 867 17.26 30.68 23.79
CA ASN A 867 16.93 29.64 24.77
C ASN A 867 17.17 28.19 24.30
N ASP A 868 17.62 28.00 23.06
CA ASP A 868 18.07 26.71 22.53
C ASP A 868 19.59 26.49 22.71
N ILE A 869 20.34 27.49 23.19
CA ILE A 869 21.80 27.39 23.31
C ILE A 869 22.16 26.30 24.33
N PHE A 870 22.96 25.34 23.89
CA PHE A 870 23.52 24.28 24.72
C PHE A 870 25.04 24.15 24.50
N TRP A 871 25.75 23.60 25.49
CA TRP A 871 27.21 23.38 25.45
C TRP A 871 28.09 24.60 25.16
N TYR A 872 27.57 25.82 25.31
CA TYR A 872 28.37 27.04 25.13
C TYR A 872 29.62 27.02 26.02
N ASP A 873 29.45 26.82 27.33
CA ASP A 873 30.56 26.77 28.29
C ASP A 873 31.57 25.66 27.97
N TYR A 874 31.07 24.52 27.48
CA TYR A 874 31.90 23.40 27.08
C TYR A 874 32.79 23.77 25.88
N PHE A 875 32.23 24.34 24.81
CA PHE A 875 33.00 24.76 23.65
C PHE A 875 33.90 25.97 23.94
N SER A 876 33.47 26.90 24.80
CA SER A 876 34.30 28.01 25.28
C SER A 876 35.51 27.52 26.06
N LYS A 877 35.33 26.54 26.94
CA LYS A 877 36.45 25.90 27.65
C LYS A 877 37.37 25.18 26.67
N LEU A 878 36.81 24.44 25.72
CA LEU A 878 37.59 23.71 24.71
C LEU A 878 38.44 24.65 23.85
N SER A 879 37.89 25.80 23.43
CA SER A 879 38.60 26.81 22.64
C SER A 879 39.70 27.52 23.44
N LYS A 880 39.51 27.73 24.75
CA LYS A 880 40.56 28.23 25.65
C LYS A 880 41.69 27.22 25.86
N THR A 881 41.38 25.92 25.89
CA THR A 881 42.38 24.85 26.10
C THR A 881 43.12 24.46 24.82
N HIS A 882 42.47 24.57 23.66
CA HIS A 882 43.04 24.17 22.37
C HIS A 882 43.06 25.37 21.40
N HIS A 883 44.23 25.99 21.23
CA HIS A 883 44.41 27.15 20.35
C HIS A 883 44.07 26.90 18.87
N ASN A 884 44.01 25.63 18.45
CA ASN A 884 43.58 25.23 17.11
C ASN A 884 42.07 24.96 16.98
N PHE A 885 41.25 25.24 18.01
CA PHE A 885 39.80 25.07 17.97
C PHE A 885 39.05 26.39 18.19
N ASN A 886 38.20 26.74 17.23
CA ASN A 886 37.29 27.89 17.30
C ASN A 886 35.86 27.45 17.02
N PHE A 887 34.88 28.13 17.61
CA PHE A 887 33.47 27.90 17.31
C PHE A 887 32.69 29.20 17.24
N LYS A 888 31.60 29.19 16.47
CA LYS A 888 30.63 30.28 16.35
C LYS A 888 29.22 29.72 16.45
N ILE A 889 28.36 30.38 17.21
CA ILE A 889 26.92 30.10 17.26
C ILE A 889 26.20 31.20 16.50
N ALA A 890 25.31 30.83 15.59
CA ALA A 890 24.42 31.75 14.89
C ALA A 890 22.97 31.51 15.33
N ILE A 891 22.28 32.58 15.75
CA ILE A 891 20.87 32.53 16.13
C ILE A 891 20.03 33.11 15.00
N PHE A 892 19.06 32.33 14.50
CA PHE A 892 18.17 32.76 13.43
C PHE A 892 17.16 33.82 13.89
N LYS A 893 16.60 33.67 15.09
CA LYS A 893 15.67 34.61 15.73
C LYS A 893 16.23 35.10 17.07
N PRO A 894 17.17 36.05 17.07
CA PRO A 894 17.79 36.55 18.29
C PRO A 894 16.80 37.38 19.11
N ASP A 895 16.93 37.33 20.43
CA ASP A 895 16.31 38.31 21.32
C ASP A 895 17.32 39.41 21.70
N LYS A 896 16.89 40.40 22.49
CA LYS A 896 17.71 41.56 22.88
C LYS A 896 18.95 41.19 23.71
N THR A 897 19.03 39.98 24.26
CA THR A 897 20.16 39.52 25.08
C THR A 897 21.30 38.95 24.24
N TRP A 898 21.04 38.56 22.99
CA TRP A 898 22.03 37.96 22.11
C TRP A 898 22.94 39.00 21.47
N LYS A 899 24.26 38.84 21.68
CA LYS A 899 25.31 39.71 21.10
C LYS A 899 26.24 38.98 20.11
N GLY A 900 25.94 37.72 19.78
CA GLY A 900 26.75 36.91 18.87
C GLY A 900 26.27 36.99 17.42
N GLU A 901 26.70 36.02 16.61
CA GLU A 901 26.36 35.98 15.18
C GLU A 901 24.85 35.74 14.97
N THR A 902 24.27 36.33 13.93
CA THR A 902 22.84 36.22 13.62
C THR A 902 22.63 35.72 12.19
N GLY A 903 21.50 35.06 11.95
CA GLY A 903 21.17 34.50 10.63
C GLY A 903 21.67 33.07 10.41
N PHE A 904 21.84 32.68 9.14
CA PHE A 904 22.21 31.31 8.79
C PHE A 904 23.73 31.10 8.90
N ILE A 905 24.15 29.96 9.47
CA ILE A 905 25.57 29.58 9.56
C ILE A 905 26.26 29.48 8.19
N THR A 906 25.50 29.23 7.13
CA THR A 906 26.00 29.18 5.74
C THR A 906 26.55 30.52 5.27
N GLU A 907 25.96 31.64 5.71
CA GLU A 907 26.45 32.98 5.39
C GLU A 907 27.74 33.31 6.15
N LEU A 908 27.88 32.81 7.39
CA LEU A 908 29.15 32.91 8.13
C LEU A 908 30.26 32.11 7.46
N VAL A 909 29.98 30.90 6.99
CA VAL A 909 30.97 30.10 6.26
C VAL A 909 31.36 30.78 4.95
N LYS A 910 30.41 31.39 4.22
CA LYS A 910 30.71 32.21 3.04
C LYS A 910 31.66 33.37 3.35
N LYS A 911 31.54 33.99 4.53
CA LYS A 911 32.39 35.11 4.95
C LYS A 911 33.77 34.63 5.41
N ASP A 912 33.80 33.60 6.25
CA ASP A 912 35.01 33.14 6.93
C ASP A 912 35.90 32.24 6.04
N PHE A 913 35.33 31.59 5.01
CA PHE A 913 36.02 30.70 4.08
C PHE A 913 35.84 31.13 2.62
N PRO A 914 36.53 32.19 2.15
CA PRO A 914 36.60 32.58 0.74
C PRO A 914 37.28 31.52 -0.15
N ASP A 915 38.12 30.65 0.43
CA ASP A 915 38.73 29.50 -0.22
C ASP A 915 38.64 28.29 0.72
N ALA A 916 38.02 27.21 0.24
CA ALA A 916 37.78 25.99 1.00
C ALA A 916 38.53 24.77 0.42
N ARG A 917 39.50 24.98 -0.49
CA ARG A 917 40.19 23.88 -1.19
C ARG A 917 40.95 22.93 -0.28
N ASP A 918 41.41 23.41 0.87
CA ASP A 918 42.18 22.63 1.83
C ASP A 918 41.31 22.10 3.00
N CYS A 919 39.99 22.30 2.96
CA CYS A 919 39.08 21.90 4.02
C CYS A 919 38.57 20.45 3.85
N ALA A 920 38.32 19.80 4.99
CA ALA A 920 37.39 18.68 5.11
C ALA A 920 36.17 19.13 5.93
N ALA A 921 34.98 19.04 5.33
CA ALA A 921 33.75 19.56 5.90
C ALA A 921 32.82 18.45 6.39
N TYR A 922 32.34 18.55 7.63
CA TYR A 922 31.42 17.62 8.28
C TYR A 922 30.11 18.34 8.57
N LEU A 923 29.04 17.97 7.85
CA LEU A 923 27.76 18.65 7.89
C LEU A 923 26.69 17.73 8.51
N CYS A 924 26.01 18.19 9.55
CA CYS A 924 24.95 17.42 10.19
C CYS A 924 23.80 18.31 10.71
N GLY A 925 22.56 17.91 10.48
CA GLY A 925 21.37 18.64 10.90
C GLY A 925 20.33 18.79 9.80
N ASN A 926 19.74 19.99 9.67
CA ASN A 926 18.67 20.27 8.75
C ASN A 926 19.10 20.02 7.29
N LYS A 927 18.27 19.31 6.52
CA LYS A 927 18.58 18.93 5.12
C LYS A 927 18.83 20.14 4.21
N PHE A 928 18.12 21.26 4.41
CA PHE A 928 18.33 22.48 3.65
C PHE A 928 19.67 23.14 4.00
N MET A 929 20.04 23.17 5.28
CA MET A 929 21.36 23.64 5.70
C MET A 929 22.48 22.81 5.06
N ILE A 930 22.35 21.48 5.07
CA ILE A 930 23.35 20.58 4.47
C ILE A 930 23.48 20.84 2.97
N ALA A 931 22.37 20.99 2.25
CA ALA A 931 22.37 21.26 0.81
C ALA A 931 23.04 22.61 0.49
N ASP A 932 22.66 23.67 1.20
CA ASP A 932 23.20 25.02 1.01
C ASP A 932 24.68 25.09 1.37
N ALA A 933 25.08 24.51 2.49
CA ALA A 933 26.48 24.44 2.90
C ALA A 933 27.33 23.64 1.90
N THR A 934 26.82 22.50 1.40
CA THR A 934 27.50 21.70 0.38
C THR A 934 27.74 22.52 -0.88
N LYS A 935 26.71 23.24 -1.35
CA LYS A 935 26.82 24.11 -2.53
C LYS A 935 27.89 25.18 -2.33
N ILE A 936 27.83 25.90 -1.21
CA ILE A 936 28.79 26.96 -0.87
C ILE A 936 30.22 26.40 -0.84
N LEU A 937 30.44 25.25 -0.20
CA LEU A 937 31.78 24.67 -0.09
C LEU A 937 32.34 24.23 -1.44
N LEU A 938 31.50 23.65 -2.31
CA LEU A 938 31.88 23.30 -3.68
C LEU A 938 32.23 24.56 -4.49
N ASP A 939 31.41 25.62 -4.40
CA ASP A 939 31.64 26.90 -5.08
C ASP A 939 32.94 27.56 -4.62
N ARG A 940 33.41 27.26 -3.40
CA ARG A 940 34.67 27.76 -2.82
C ARG A 940 35.84 26.78 -2.98
N GLY A 941 35.68 25.74 -3.79
CA GLY A 941 36.76 24.84 -4.19
C GLY A 941 37.03 23.66 -3.25
N CYS A 942 36.19 23.42 -2.24
CA CYS A 942 36.30 22.22 -1.39
C CYS A 942 36.03 20.96 -2.23
N PRO A 943 36.92 19.95 -2.23
CA PRO A 943 36.66 18.74 -3.00
C PRO A 943 35.45 17.97 -2.49
N LYS A 944 34.63 17.49 -3.41
CA LYS A 944 33.37 16.81 -3.11
C LYS A 944 33.56 15.60 -2.20
N GLU A 945 34.65 14.86 -2.37
CA GLU A 945 35.03 13.70 -1.57
C GLU A 945 35.40 14.03 -0.12
N ARG A 946 35.66 15.32 0.18
CA ARG A 946 35.97 15.84 1.52
C ARG A 946 34.79 16.59 2.16
N ILE A 947 33.60 16.49 1.58
CA ILE A 947 32.35 16.95 2.18
C ILE A 947 31.57 15.72 2.67
N TYR A 948 31.54 15.55 3.98
CA TYR A 948 30.91 14.43 4.66
C TYR A 948 29.57 14.86 5.26
N THR A 949 28.54 14.04 5.10
CA THR A 949 27.19 14.29 5.63
C THR A 949 26.63 13.06 6.32
N GLU A 950 25.88 13.21 7.40
CA GLU A 950 25.22 12.10 8.08
C GLU A 950 24.06 11.53 7.25
N LYS A 951 23.97 10.20 7.18
CA LYS A 951 22.83 9.44 6.64
C LYS A 951 22.46 8.34 7.63
N PHE A 952 21.18 8.26 8.00
CA PHE A 952 20.64 7.13 8.75
C PHE A 952 20.22 6.06 7.74
N GLU A 953 20.82 4.88 7.85
CA GLU A 953 20.50 3.69 7.04
C GLU A 953 19.59 2.73 7.81
#